data_AF-A0A109RBC5-F1
#
_entry.id   AF-A0A109RBC5-F1
#
_cell.length_a   1.000
_cell.length_b   1.000
_cell.length_c   1.000
_cell.angle_alpha   90.00
_cell.angle_beta   90.00
_cell.angle_gamma   90.00
#
_symmetry.space_group_name_H-M   'P 1'
#
loop_
_entity.id
_entity.type
_entity.pdbx_description
1 polymer ?
#
loop_
_entity_poly.entity_id
_entity_poly.type
_entity_poly.pdbx_seq_one_letter_code
_entity_poly.pdbx_strand_id
1 'polypeptide(L)'
;MKQQLLACHALLKKNPSEFTVSSDASQSCTLFFSITDTTQRAQVFHITADSFEKAWQAGAHELQRRYDQGVSQGTHNPERSWIRVERAFNVMPITWAKLNESLKRHKRNYFRQGIALDSDLRVAMTEQELNANAILYGGSDIAHATLNPKNFAAYARRRFAGTHAADILAGLTPETCVFVFNTTGVFCAEDGEAHTLNGNGLETGWRTLGALTPDSVRACIDSASRYLSTQVQDSGQFIYGYFPCFDRAINTYNTLRHASTTYSMIEAWALTSDQHLKEAIERSLEHLTNVLIKPYLLPGGSVAAFLTDTGDEIKLGGNAVCLLALVKYCEVTGTRHHLPLLEALANGIAWMQDAESGAFVHVLHAKDLSIKAPFRIIYYDGEAAFGLMRLYGLTGNERWLAIVEKAFDYFIEKEHWREHDHWLSYCVNELTRYRPDEKYVRFGLNNVAGYLDFVQRRITTFPTLLELMMAAQQMLARIAEQPELRHLLNDIDLHAFYRALHHRARYLLNGYFWPELAMYFANPARIAGAFFIRHHAFRVRIDDVEHYLSGLIAYHRYLLEGAPQVDAVEHENLPDRTWNAHTLAQVTLGTWARQPPIGWCATGLTPSMQLFKPQRILSRPPPSKIGPNEAQSAQRWAQANPERRPSAVMCVDPAPYLDSGLPVLQVADTGDATLQMGRHARRNFPGQVFGVTGSFGKTTVVAMLAHALKHWGGVGQTEANANLPHGIAWNLASMPHPAKFWVLEMAVGRMPINSELVRPHIAVVTGIAPAHLEYHGTLENLARKKSAIFRSMAPGGHAVLSRDMPYYELFASAAEAARLHVISFGEHTEADLRLLDCSSEANQVNVRARCAGKLLSFSLQARGRHMVLNALTVLAALSAAGLAAEDALQALGAFMPVEGRGNTLSIKCADGHFQLINDAYNANPGSMGAALRSMADLPIAPRHRVLVLGDMLELGADAQRYHLELADALRAVTPRHVVLCGPLMHELYLALRGELSVQWFEHAKALTQALAKESGQWFQSGDWVMVKSSGGTGLSQLCEWLTTHEQTALS
;
A
#
# COMPACT_ATOMS: atom_id res chain seq x y z
N MET A 1 26.93 -26.42 13.57
CA MET A 1 25.89 -27.30 12.97
C MET A 1 24.67 -27.52 13.87
N LYS A 2 24.72 -28.35 14.93
CA LYS A 2 23.53 -28.65 15.76
C LYS A 2 22.81 -27.41 16.30
N GLN A 3 23.54 -26.41 16.80
CA GLN A 3 22.97 -25.14 17.25
C GLN A 3 22.26 -24.37 16.12
N GLN A 4 22.89 -24.27 14.95
CA GLN A 4 22.30 -23.62 13.77
C GLN A 4 21.01 -24.32 13.33
N LEU A 5 20.98 -25.66 13.32
CA LEU A 5 19.78 -26.44 13.02
C LEU A 5 18.66 -26.17 14.04
N LEU A 6 18.98 -26.14 15.34
CA LEU A 6 18.00 -25.80 16.38
C LEU A 6 17.44 -24.38 16.19
N ALA A 7 18.28 -23.40 15.89
CA ALA A 7 17.86 -22.02 15.63
C ALA A 7 16.95 -21.92 14.39
N CYS A 8 17.34 -22.58 13.29
CA CYS A 8 16.52 -22.66 12.08
C CYS A 8 15.17 -23.34 12.34
N HIS A 9 15.13 -24.46 13.10
CA HIS A 9 13.88 -25.14 13.45
C HIS A 9 12.96 -24.22 14.25
N ALA A 10 13.51 -23.56 15.27
CA ALA A 10 12.74 -22.70 16.18
C ALA A 10 12.06 -21.53 15.46
N LEU A 11 12.72 -20.95 14.46
CA LEU A 11 12.14 -19.89 13.63
C LEU A 11 11.19 -20.44 12.57
N LEU A 12 11.56 -21.51 11.85
CA LEU A 12 10.74 -22.01 10.73
C LEU A 12 9.46 -22.72 11.20
N LYS A 13 9.46 -23.29 12.42
CA LYS A 13 8.27 -23.89 13.05
C LYS A 13 7.20 -22.85 13.41
N LYS A 14 7.60 -21.62 13.71
CA LYS A 14 6.69 -20.50 14.01
C LYS A 14 6.16 -19.91 12.70
N ASN A 15 5.02 -20.40 12.21
CA ASN A 15 3.97 -19.67 11.44
C ASN A 15 3.04 -20.63 10.65
N PRO A 16 2.17 -21.42 11.29
CA PRO A 16 1.15 -22.18 10.54
C PRO A 16 0.05 -21.29 9.92
N SER A 17 -0.17 -20.09 10.48
CA SER A 17 -1.31 -19.21 10.19
C SER A 17 -1.18 -18.36 8.92
N GLU A 18 -0.03 -18.39 8.23
CA GLU A 18 0.21 -17.58 7.02
C GLU A 18 0.03 -18.35 5.71
N PHE A 19 -0.14 -19.68 5.76
CA PHE A 19 -0.18 -20.52 4.57
C PHE A 19 -1.62 -20.94 4.25
N THR A 20 -2.29 -20.17 3.38
CA THR A 20 -3.48 -20.65 2.66
C THR A 20 -3.08 -21.80 1.75
N VAL A 21 -3.32 -23.02 2.20
CA VAL A 21 -3.32 -24.20 1.32
C VAL A 21 -4.69 -24.22 0.65
N SER A 22 -4.72 -24.27 -0.70
CA SER A 22 -5.95 -24.55 -1.45
C SER A 22 -6.63 -25.79 -0.88
N SER A 23 -7.97 -25.82 -0.81
CA SER A 23 -8.75 -26.97 -0.32
C SER A 23 -8.44 -28.29 -1.05
N ASP A 24 -7.78 -28.19 -2.21
CA ASP A 24 -7.58 -29.29 -3.14
C ASP A 24 -6.11 -29.78 -3.22
N ALA A 25 -5.19 -29.23 -2.42
CA ALA A 25 -3.79 -29.66 -2.40
C ALA A 25 -3.53 -30.70 -1.29
N SER A 26 -2.79 -31.76 -1.60
CA SER A 26 -2.39 -32.77 -0.60
C SER A 26 -1.60 -32.10 0.55
N GLN A 27 -1.85 -32.53 1.79
CA GLN A 27 -1.24 -31.99 3.02
C GLN A 27 0.27 -32.30 3.17
N SER A 28 1.02 -32.37 2.08
CA SER A 28 2.47 -32.62 2.12
C SER A 28 3.26 -31.33 2.39
N CYS A 29 4.37 -31.46 3.08
CA CYS A 29 5.31 -30.39 3.40
C CYS A 29 6.65 -30.68 2.74
N THR A 30 7.06 -29.82 1.81
CA THR A 30 8.37 -29.88 1.17
C THR A 30 9.32 -28.84 1.79
N LEU A 31 10.44 -29.30 2.33
CA LEU A 31 11.52 -28.48 2.87
C LEU A 31 12.78 -28.61 2.03
N PHE A 32 13.35 -27.49 1.59
CA PHE A 32 14.62 -27.38 0.88
C PHE A 32 15.72 -27.07 1.89
N PHE A 33 16.80 -27.82 1.85
CA PHE A 33 17.97 -27.67 2.70
C PHE A 33 19.17 -27.32 1.82
N SER A 34 19.89 -26.25 2.18
CA SER A 34 21.08 -25.79 1.47
C SER A 34 22.22 -25.58 2.45
N ILE A 35 23.42 -26.07 2.11
CA ILE A 35 24.63 -25.95 2.93
C ILE A 35 25.87 -25.64 2.08
N THR A 36 26.71 -24.73 2.55
CA THR A 36 28.04 -24.43 1.97
C THR A 36 29.06 -24.13 3.07
N ASP A 37 30.34 -24.32 2.76
CA ASP A 37 31.48 -23.83 3.56
C ASP A 37 32.02 -22.47 3.06
N THR A 38 31.27 -21.79 2.19
CA THR A 38 31.57 -20.54 1.47
C THR A 38 32.56 -20.64 0.32
N THR A 39 33.32 -21.74 0.17
CA THR A 39 34.34 -21.86 -0.89
C THR A 39 33.76 -22.36 -2.20
N GLN A 40 32.65 -23.09 -2.13
CA GLN A 40 31.93 -23.65 -3.27
C GLN A 40 30.43 -23.38 -3.14
N ARG A 41 29.73 -23.44 -4.27
CA ARG A 41 28.26 -23.38 -4.30
C ARG A 41 27.62 -24.35 -3.32
N ALA A 42 26.56 -23.88 -2.66
CA ALA A 42 25.77 -24.70 -1.75
C ALA A 42 25.26 -26.00 -2.38
N GLN A 43 25.39 -27.07 -1.61
CA GLN A 43 24.70 -28.33 -1.88
C GLN A 43 23.24 -28.19 -1.46
N VAL A 44 22.32 -28.44 -2.39
CA VAL A 44 20.88 -28.34 -2.15
C VAL A 44 20.25 -29.73 -2.24
N PHE A 45 19.34 -30.04 -1.32
CA PHE A 45 18.42 -31.18 -1.39
C PHE A 45 17.06 -30.78 -0.81
N HIS A 46 16.03 -31.59 -0.99
CA HIS A 46 14.72 -31.33 -0.38
C HIS A 46 14.08 -32.63 0.11
N ILE A 47 13.21 -32.53 1.11
CA ILE A 47 12.42 -33.63 1.66
C ILE A 47 10.95 -33.24 1.61
N THR A 48 10.11 -34.11 1.06
CA THR A 48 8.66 -34.02 1.13
C THR A 48 8.13 -35.07 2.10
N ALA A 49 7.34 -34.66 3.09
CA ALA A 49 6.67 -35.57 4.03
C ALA A 49 5.24 -35.11 4.31
N ASP A 50 4.46 -35.90 5.04
CA ASP A 50 3.06 -35.58 5.42
C ASP A 50 2.94 -34.46 6.48
N SER A 51 4.05 -34.02 7.05
CA SER A 51 4.07 -33.02 8.12
C SER A 51 5.42 -32.32 8.18
N PHE A 52 5.40 -31.09 8.71
CA PHE A 52 6.62 -30.30 8.89
C PHE A 52 7.67 -31.03 9.73
N GLU A 53 7.27 -31.63 10.86
CA GLU A 53 8.23 -32.29 11.76
C GLU A 53 8.88 -33.52 11.12
N LYS A 54 8.13 -34.33 10.35
CA LYS A 54 8.73 -35.46 9.64
C LYS A 54 9.67 -35.00 8.53
N ALA A 55 9.28 -33.99 7.75
CA ALA A 55 10.15 -33.41 6.72
C ALA A 55 11.42 -32.82 7.34
N TRP A 56 11.28 -32.14 8.48
CA TRP A 56 12.39 -31.52 9.20
C TRP A 56 13.34 -32.56 9.77
N GLN A 57 12.85 -33.59 10.48
CA GLN A 57 13.69 -34.63 11.08
C GLN A 57 14.51 -35.36 10.01
N ALA A 58 13.87 -35.80 8.93
CA ALA A 58 14.55 -36.46 7.82
C ALA A 58 15.56 -35.53 7.13
N GLY A 59 15.19 -34.27 6.91
CA GLY A 59 16.07 -33.28 6.27
C GLY A 59 17.27 -32.90 7.14
N ALA A 60 17.08 -32.71 8.44
CA ALA A 60 18.14 -32.41 9.39
C ALA A 60 19.14 -33.57 9.52
N HIS A 61 18.66 -34.81 9.55
CA HIS A 61 19.51 -36.00 9.53
C HIS A 61 20.35 -36.07 8.24
N GLU A 62 19.74 -35.84 7.08
CA GLU A 62 20.45 -35.85 5.80
C GLU A 62 21.46 -34.69 5.69
N LEU A 63 21.12 -33.50 6.20
CA LEU A 63 22.05 -32.36 6.24
C LEU A 63 23.27 -32.68 7.12
N GLN A 64 23.04 -33.24 8.31
CA GLN A 64 24.11 -33.64 9.23
C GLN A 64 25.01 -34.71 8.59
N ARG A 65 24.42 -35.72 7.93
CA ARG A 65 25.15 -36.76 7.21
C ARG A 65 26.06 -36.17 6.12
N ARG A 66 25.55 -35.23 5.33
CA ARG A 66 26.34 -34.55 4.27
C ARG A 66 27.45 -33.68 4.86
N TYR A 67 27.16 -32.97 5.95
CA TYR A 67 28.15 -32.18 6.67
C TYR A 67 29.28 -33.06 7.20
N ASP A 68 28.96 -34.13 7.93
CA ASP A 68 29.96 -35.05 8.51
C ASP A 68 30.81 -35.70 7.40
N GLN A 69 30.18 -36.09 6.29
CA GLN A 69 30.86 -36.61 5.12
C GLN A 69 31.81 -35.57 4.50
N GLY A 70 31.36 -34.32 4.30
CA GLY A 70 32.17 -33.25 3.74
C GLY A 70 33.39 -32.91 4.62
N VAL A 71 33.18 -32.84 5.93
CA VAL A 71 34.27 -32.61 6.90
C VAL A 71 35.27 -33.76 6.87
N SER A 72 34.80 -35.03 6.88
CA SER A 72 35.69 -36.19 6.83
C SER A 72 36.52 -36.28 5.54
N GLN A 73 35.99 -35.78 4.43
CA GLN A 73 36.65 -35.76 3.12
C GLN A 73 37.51 -34.51 2.88
N GLY A 74 37.54 -33.57 3.84
CA GLY A 74 38.23 -32.29 3.68
C GLY A 74 37.61 -31.37 2.62
N THR A 75 36.37 -31.63 2.21
CA THR A 75 35.65 -30.85 1.18
C THR A 75 34.70 -29.81 1.78
N HIS A 76 34.63 -29.72 3.11
CA HIS A 76 33.81 -28.75 3.84
C HIS A 76 34.56 -28.22 5.06
N ASN A 77 34.79 -26.91 5.13
CA ASN A 77 35.35 -26.27 6.32
C ASN A 77 34.28 -26.07 7.42
N PRO A 78 34.42 -26.70 8.60
CA PRO A 78 33.44 -26.57 9.68
C PRO A 78 33.31 -25.15 10.24
N GLU A 79 34.36 -24.32 10.16
CA GLU A 79 34.39 -22.96 10.71
C GLU A 79 33.60 -21.94 9.88
N ARG A 80 33.20 -22.27 8.65
CA ARG A 80 32.53 -21.34 7.71
C ARG A 80 31.23 -21.91 7.16
N SER A 81 30.41 -22.49 8.02
CA SER A 81 29.22 -23.24 7.59
C SER A 81 27.98 -22.35 7.51
N TRP A 82 27.45 -22.15 6.30
CA TRP A 82 26.19 -21.46 6.07
C TRP A 82 25.06 -22.44 5.76
N ILE A 83 23.92 -22.26 6.41
CA ILE A 83 22.74 -23.12 6.26
C ILE A 83 21.54 -22.27 5.89
N ARG A 84 20.77 -22.74 4.92
CA ARG A 84 19.46 -22.19 4.58
C ARG A 84 18.44 -23.30 4.50
N VAL A 85 17.30 -23.11 5.15
CA VAL A 85 16.16 -24.04 5.09
C VAL A 85 14.91 -23.30 4.67
N GLU A 86 14.23 -23.79 3.65
CA GLU A 86 13.06 -23.16 3.06
C GLU A 86 11.89 -24.13 2.96
N ARG A 87 10.67 -23.63 3.13
CA ARG A 87 9.42 -24.35 2.92
C ARG A 87 8.73 -23.85 1.67
N ALA A 88 8.33 -24.77 0.78
CA ALA A 88 7.45 -24.43 -0.34
C ALA A 88 6.01 -24.17 0.13
N PHE A 89 5.37 -23.17 -0.48
CA PHE A 89 3.95 -22.87 -0.32
C PHE A 89 3.39 -22.29 -1.62
N ASN A 90 2.06 -22.15 -1.73
CA ASN A 90 1.37 -21.70 -2.93
C ASN A 90 1.81 -22.47 -4.20
N VAL A 91 1.85 -23.80 -4.10
CA VAL A 91 2.18 -24.66 -5.24
C VAL A 91 1.00 -24.62 -6.21
N MET A 92 1.21 -24.08 -7.41
CA MET A 92 0.16 -23.90 -8.41
C MET A 92 0.51 -24.64 -9.70
N PRO A 93 -0.39 -25.48 -10.25
CA PRO A 93 -0.20 -26.08 -11.55
C PRO A 93 -0.28 -25.03 -12.66
N ILE A 94 0.57 -25.15 -13.66
CA ILE A 94 0.62 -24.33 -14.86
C ILE A 94 1.10 -25.18 -16.04
N THR A 95 0.65 -24.90 -17.26
CA THR A 95 1.20 -25.58 -18.43
C THR A 95 2.58 -25.01 -18.78
N TRP A 96 3.45 -25.83 -19.36
CA TRP A 96 4.76 -25.41 -19.82
C TRP A 96 4.70 -24.21 -20.78
N ALA A 97 3.72 -24.17 -21.68
CA ALA A 97 3.47 -23.02 -22.55
C ALA A 97 3.20 -21.73 -21.76
N LYS A 98 2.28 -21.79 -20.78
CA LYS A 98 1.90 -20.64 -19.95
C LYS A 98 3.05 -20.18 -19.04
N LEU A 99 3.88 -21.10 -18.54
CA LEU A 99 5.09 -20.75 -17.80
C LEU A 99 6.06 -19.96 -18.69
N ASN A 100 6.33 -20.44 -19.91
CA ASN A 100 7.20 -19.74 -20.85
C ASN A 100 6.67 -18.36 -21.24
N GLU A 101 5.34 -18.21 -21.41
CA GLU A 101 4.72 -16.89 -21.60
C GLU A 101 4.87 -15.98 -20.37
N SER A 102 4.71 -16.52 -19.17
CA SER A 102 4.90 -15.79 -17.92
C SER A 102 6.34 -15.29 -17.77
N LEU A 103 7.34 -16.12 -18.08
CA LEU A 103 8.75 -15.73 -18.04
C LEU A 103 9.06 -14.52 -18.94
N LYS A 104 8.45 -14.45 -20.13
CA LYS A 104 8.61 -13.31 -21.06
C LYS A 104 8.08 -11.98 -20.50
N ARG A 105 7.14 -12.02 -19.55
CA ARG A 105 6.60 -10.81 -18.89
C ARG A 105 7.50 -10.30 -17.76
N HIS A 106 8.50 -11.07 -17.36
CA HIS A 106 9.43 -10.69 -16.30
C HIS A 106 10.76 -10.24 -16.90
N LYS A 107 11.33 -9.16 -16.34
CA LYS A 107 12.70 -8.77 -16.67
C LYS A 107 13.67 -9.92 -16.34
N ARG A 108 14.78 -10.02 -17.07
CA ARG A 108 15.83 -11.00 -16.83
C ARG A 108 16.19 -11.09 -15.33
N ASN A 109 16.11 -12.29 -14.76
CA ASN A 109 16.36 -12.60 -13.35
C ASN A 109 15.35 -12.01 -12.34
N TYR A 110 14.19 -11.51 -12.76
CA TYR A 110 13.12 -10.99 -11.89
C TYR A 110 11.92 -11.95 -11.77
N PHE A 111 12.04 -13.19 -12.23
CA PHE A 111 11.05 -14.23 -11.91
C PHE A 111 11.29 -14.73 -10.48
N ARG A 112 10.39 -14.40 -9.54
CA ARG A 112 10.57 -14.56 -8.08
C ARG A 112 9.89 -15.82 -7.51
N GLN A 113 9.87 -16.90 -8.27
CA GLN A 113 9.21 -18.17 -7.90
C GLN A 113 10.12 -19.37 -8.22
N GLY A 114 9.93 -20.46 -7.48
CA GLY A 114 10.50 -21.76 -7.81
C GLY A 114 9.70 -22.47 -8.90
N ILE A 115 10.33 -23.46 -9.54
CA ILE A 115 9.73 -24.29 -10.60
C ILE A 115 9.88 -25.76 -10.21
N ALA A 116 8.79 -26.51 -10.26
CA ALA A 116 8.79 -27.97 -10.11
C ALA A 116 8.21 -28.65 -11.36
N LEU A 117 8.79 -29.79 -11.75
CA LEU A 117 8.38 -30.53 -12.94
C LEU A 117 7.37 -31.65 -12.66
N ASP A 118 7.01 -31.85 -11.39
CA ASP A 118 6.05 -32.86 -10.93
C ASP A 118 5.27 -32.34 -9.71
N SER A 119 4.10 -32.93 -9.47
CA SER A 119 3.16 -32.52 -8.41
C SER A 119 3.66 -32.80 -6.99
N ASP A 120 4.60 -33.74 -6.84
CA ASP A 120 5.15 -34.15 -5.56
C ASP A 120 6.42 -33.35 -5.19
N LEU A 121 6.81 -32.40 -6.05
CA LEU A 121 8.01 -31.57 -5.96
C LEU A 121 9.31 -32.37 -5.95
N ARG A 122 9.34 -33.61 -6.48
CA ARG A 122 10.56 -34.45 -6.53
C ARG A 122 11.66 -33.82 -7.38
N VAL A 123 11.27 -33.09 -8.41
CA VAL A 123 12.14 -32.33 -9.32
C VAL A 123 11.76 -30.85 -9.22
N ALA A 124 12.07 -30.26 -8.08
CA ALA A 124 11.80 -28.85 -7.76
C ALA A 124 13.08 -28.04 -7.51
N MET A 125 13.12 -26.83 -8.07
CA MET A 125 14.22 -25.87 -7.95
C MET A 125 13.70 -24.54 -7.40
N THR A 126 14.38 -24.03 -6.39
CA THR A 126 14.11 -22.71 -5.80
C THR A 126 14.53 -21.58 -6.76
N GLU A 127 14.03 -20.38 -6.51
CA GLU A 127 14.39 -19.19 -7.28
C GLU A 127 15.91 -18.92 -7.28
N GLN A 128 16.57 -19.18 -6.15
CA GLN A 128 18.00 -18.99 -5.97
C GLN A 128 18.80 -19.97 -6.83
N GLU A 129 18.37 -21.23 -6.90
CA GLU A 129 18.96 -22.23 -7.78
C GLU A 129 18.80 -21.83 -9.26
N LEU A 130 17.62 -21.37 -9.66
CA LEU A 130 17.33 -20.92 -11.02
C LEU A 130 18.25 -19.77 -11.45
N ASN A 131 18.37 -18.74 -10.61
CA ASN A 131 19.17 -17.56 -10.91
C ASN A 131 20.67 -17.85 -10.90
N ALA A 132 21.19 -18.49 -9.84
CA ALA A 132 22.63 -18.65 -9.66
C ALA A 132 23.24 -19.67 -10.63
N ASN A 133 22.44 -20.55 -11.23
CA ASN A 133 22.87 -21.45 -12.31
C ASN A 133 22.56 -20.91 -13.71
N ALA A 134 22.13 -19.64 -13.82
CA ALA A 134 21.75 -18.99 -15.08
C ALA A 134 20.75 -19.82 -15.90
N ILE A 135 19.78 -20.46 -15.21
CA ILE A 135 18.74 -21.28 -15.83
C ILE A 135 17.73 -20.42 -16.58
N LEU A 136 17.45 -19.21 -16.10
CA LEU A 136 16.52 -18.28 -16.74
C LEU A 136 17.24 -17.16 -17.53
N TYR A 137 18.38 -17.51 -18.16
CA TYR A 137 19.22 -16.59 -18.92
C TYR A 137 19.29 -16.91 -20.42
N GLY A 138 18.66 -16.06 -21.24
CA GLY A 138 18.64 -16.18 -22.71
C GLY A 138 19.85 -15.59 -23.45
N GLY A 139 20.83 -15.00 -22.76
CA GLY A 139 21.93 -14.25 -23.39
C GLY A 139 21.89 -12.76 -23.07
N SER A 140 22.93 -12.01 -23.48
CA SER A 140 23.08 -10.58 -23.16
C SER A 140 22.03 -9.70 -23.84
N ASP A 141 21.48 -10.16 -24.95
CA ASP A 141 20.59 -9.37 -25.81
C ASP A 141 19.10 -9.59 -25.48
N ILE A 142 18.79 -10.56 -24.61
CA ILE A 142 17.41 -10.90 -24.23
C ILE A 142 17.04 -10.31 -22.87
N ALA A 143 16.32 -9.19 -22.86
CA ALA A 143 16.04 -8.42 -21.65
C ALA A 143 15.05 -9.06 -20.65
N HIS A 144 14.34 -10.12 -21.04
CA HIS A 144 13.37 -10.84 -20.23
C HIS A 144 13.91 -12.19 -19.72
N ALA A 145 13.21 -12.83 -18.78
CA ALA A 145 13.57 -14.15 -18.30
C ALA A 145 13.30 -15.19 -19.38
N THR A 146 14.29 -16.05 -19.65
CA THR A 146 14.21 -17.05 -20.72
C THR A 146 14.92 -18.30 -20.29
N LEU A 147 14.24 -19.44 -20.40
CA LEU A 147 14.86 -20.72 -20.07
C LEU A 147 16.09 -20.98 -20.94
N ASN A 148 17.19 -21.39 -20.31
CA ASN A 148 18.40 -21.87 -20.94
C ASN A 148 18.45 -23.40 -20.84
N PRO A 149 18.11 -24.15 -21.90
CA PRO A 149 17.99 -25.61 -21.82
C PRO A 149 19.29 -26.30 -21.43
N LYS A 150 20.44 -25.78 -21.88
CA LYS A 150 21.76 -26.33 -21.56
C LYS A 150 22.07 -26.20 -20.06
N ASN A 151 21.87 -25.01 -19.50
CA ASN A 151 22.11 -24.77 -18.07
C ASN A 151 21.11 -25.54 -17.21
N PHE A 152 19.83 -25.57 -17.62
CA PHE A 152 18.80 -26.35 -16.94
C PHE A 152 19.17 -27.85 -16.90
N ALA A 153 19.48 -28.45 -18.05
CA ALA A 153 19.83 -29.87 -18.13
C ALA A 153 21.14 -30.21 -17.41
N ALA A 154 22.14 -29.32 -17.43
CA ALA A 154 23.37 -29.50 -16.68
C ALA A 154 23.12 -29.46 -15.17
N TYR A 155 22.35 -28.50 -14.68
CA TYR A 155 22.01 -28.39 -13.26
C TYR A 155 21.13 -29.56 -12.81
N ALA A 156 20.09 -29.90 -13.57
CA ALA A 156 19.17 -30.98 -13.23
C ALA A 156 19.88 -32.34 -13.11
N ARG A 157 20.78 -32.68 -14.04
CA ARG A 157 21.58 -33.92 -13.97
C ARG A 157 22.44 -34.00 -12.71
N ARG A 158 23.00 -32.87 -12.26
CA ARG A 158 23.81 -32.81 -11.03
C ARG A 158 22.94 -32.88 -9.78
N ARG A 159 21.85 -32.11 -9.73
CA ARG A 159 20.99 -31.91 -8.54
C ARG A 159 20.04 -33.08 -8.27
N PHE A 160 19.64 -33.80 -9.32
CA PHE A 160 18.67 -34.90 -9.27
C PHE A 160 19.24 -36.19 -9.87
N ALA A 161 20.55 -36.42 -9.71
CA ALA A 161 21.18 -37.65 -10.14
C ALA A 161 20.46 -38.87 -9.53
N GLY A 162 20.10 -39.86 -10.37
CA GLY A 162 19.37 -41.05 -9.93
C GLY A 162 17.84 -40.92 -9.90
N THR A 163 17.27 -39.82 -10.41
CA THR A 163 15.80 -39.68 -10.61
C THR A 163 15.43 -39.67 -12.09
N HIS A 164 14.13 -39.73 -12.41
CA HIS A 164 13.58 -39.59 -13.76
C HIS A 164 13.62 -38.16 -14.33
N ALA A 165 14.41 -37.24 -13.73
CA ALA A 165 14.48 -35.85 -14.18
C ALA A 165 14.93 -35.70 -15.64
N ALA A 166 15.81 -36.58 -16.13
CA ALA A 166 16.24 -36.59 -17.53
C ALA A 166 15.09 -36.97 -18.49
N ASP A 167 14.27 -37.94 -18.10
CA ASP A 167 13.11 -38.40 -18.88
C ASP A 167 12.03 -37.31 -18.93
N ILE A 168 11.73 -36.69 -17.78
CA ILE A 168 10.78 -35.57 -17.68
C ILE A 168 11.23 -34.41 -18.58
N LEU A 169 12.53 -34.12 -18.59
CA LEU A 169 13.10 -33.08 -19.43
C LEU A 169 12.99 -33.34 -20.93
N ALA A 170 13.23 -34.58 -21.35
CA ALA A 170 13.11 -34.98 -22.74
C ALA A 170 11.65 -34.96 -23.22
N GLY A 171 10.68 -35.14 -22.31
CA GLY A 171 9.26 -35.21 -22.59
C GLY A 171 8.47 -33.89 -22.47
N LEU A 172 9.12 -32.74 -22.24
CA LEU A 172 8.41 -31.46 -22.08
C LEU A 172 7.70 -31.02 -23.38
N THR A 173 6.36 -31.06 -23.37
CA THR A 173 5.47 -30.52 -24.40
C THR A 173 4.80 -29.23 -23.93
N PRO A 174 4.25 -28.38 -24.81
CA PRO A 174 3.50 -27.17 -24.43
C PRO A 174 2.39 -27.40 -23.39
N GLU A 175 1.73 -28.57 -23.44
CA GLU A 175 0.63 -29.00 -22.58
C GLU A 175 1.10 -29.63 -21.26
N THR A 176 2.40 -29.94 -21.13
CA THR A 176 2.95 -30.57 -19.93
C THR A 176 2.63 -29.72 -18.70
N CYS A 177 2.02 -30.33 -17.69
CA CYS A 177 1.75 -29.69 -16.42
C CYS A 177 3.04 -29.60 -15.60
N VAL A 178 3.41 -28.38 -15.23
CA VAL A 178 4.50 -28.06 -14.30
C VAL A 178 3.92 -27.22 -13.17
N PHE A 179 4.73 -26.92 -12.15
CA PHE A 179 4.26 -26.20 -10.97
C PHE A 179 5.17 -25.02 -10.68
N VAL A 180 4.56 -23.89 -10.29
CA VAL A 180 5.26 -22.75 -9.71
C VAL A 180 4.95 -22.68 -8.23
N PHE A 181 5.92 -22.27 -7.42
CA PHE A 181 5.75 -22.18 -5.97
C PHE A 181 6.54 -21.02 -5.38
N ASN A 182 6.12 -20.56 -4.20
CA ASN A 182 6.85 -19.60 -3.37
C ASN A 182 7.62 -20.33 -2.28
N THR A 183 8.67 -19.70 -1.74
CA THR A 183 9.40 -20.19 -0.58
C THR A 183 9.36 -19.19 0.56
N THR A 184 9.21 -19.70 1.77
CA THR A 184 9.56 -18.97 3.00
C THR A 184 10.74 -19.70 3.62
N GLY A 185 11.61 -19.03 4.37
CA GLY A 185 12.76 -19.74 4.91
C GLY A 185 13.51 -19.01 6.00
N VAL A 186 14.56 -19.68 6.43
CA VAL A 186 15.50 -19.23 7.45
C VAL A 186 16.92 -19.45 6.96
N PHE A 187 17.80 -18.53 7.31
CA PHE A 187 19.23 -18.62 7.07
C PHE A 187 19.98 -18.52 8.38
N CYS A 188 21.05 -19.29 8.54
CA CYS A 188 21.93 -19.23 9.71
C CYS A 188 23.39 -19.38 9.27
N ALA A 189 24.21 -18.40 9.63
CA ALA A 189 25.64 -18.40 9.38
C ALA A 189 26.39 -19.10 10.53
N GLU A 190 27.72 -19.03 10.51
CA GLU A 190 28.62 -19.61 11.52
C GLU A 190 28.44 -18.99 12.92
N ASP A 191 27.84 -17.81 13.03
CA ASP A 191 27.49 -17.14 14.28
C ASP A 191 26.40 -17.86 15.10
N GLY A 192 25.64 -18.76 14.47
CA GLY A 192 24.53 -19.46 15.10
C GLY A 192 23.24 -18.63 15.19
N GLU A 193 23.23 -17.41 14.65
CA GLU A 193 22.03 -16.56 14.59
C GLU A 193 21.21 -16.95 13.36
N ALA A 194 19.94 -17.31 13.58
CA ALA A 194 19.03 -17.60 12.50
C ALA A 194 18.20 -16.36 12.14
N HIS A 195 18.07 -16.09 10.85
CA HIS A 195 17.31 -14.96 10.29
C HIS A 195 16.18 -15.46 9.42
N THR A 196 14.97 -14.93 9.63
CA THR A 196 13.82 -15.16 8.73
C THR A 196 14.05 -14.46 7.40
N LEU A 197 13.75 -15.16 6.30
CA LEU A 197 13.85 -14.66 4.94
C LEU A 197 12.49 -14.18 4.44
N ASN A 198 12.47 -13.07 3.70
CA ASN A 198 11.24 -12.58 3.08
C ASN A 198 10.72 -13.60 2.06
N GLY A 199 9.43 -13.95 2.13
CA GLY A 199 8.83 -14.98 1.26
C GLY A 199 8.04 -14.44 0.06
N ASN A 200 7.90 -13.12 -0.07
CA ASN A 200 7.15 -12.49 -1.17
C ASN A 200 7.72 -11.12 -1.58
N GLY A 201 7.28 -10.64 -2.74
CA GLY A 201 7.63 -9.30 -3.25
C GLY A 201 9.03 -9.20 -3.85
N LEU A 202 9.55 -7.98 -3.92
CA LEU A 202 10.86 -7.69 -4.50
C LEU A 202 12.00 -8.07 -3.55
N GLU A 203 11.73 -8.14 -2.24
CA GLU A 203 12.69 -8.48 -1.19
C GLU A 203 12.84 -10.00 -0.95
N THR A 204 12.16 -10.85 -1.73
CA THR A 204 12.18 -12.32 -1.57
C THR A 204 13.59 -12.91 -1.45
N GLY A 205 13.80 -13.77 -0.46
CA GLY A 205 14.96 -14.64 -0.36
C GLY A 205 16.21 -14.03 0.29
N TRP A 206 16.12 -12.83 0.85
CA TRP A 206 17.09 -12.31 1.82
C TRP A 206 16.38 -11.90 3.12
N ARG A 207 17.15 -11.73 4.19
CA ARG A 207 16.64 -11.55 5.56
C ARG A 207 15.70 -10.35 5.71
N THR A 208 14.67 -10.49 6.57
CA THR A 208 13.79 -9.36 6.93
C THR A 208 14.57 -8.35 7.77
N LEU A 209 14.71 -7.13 7.25
CA LEU A 209 15.28 -6.00 7.99
C LEU A 209 14.17 -5.08 8.49
N GLY A 210 14.34 -4.56 9.72
CA GLY A 210 13.59 -3.41 10.21
C GLY A 210 13.92 -2.12 9.45
N ALA A 211 13.68 -0.96 10.08
CA ALA A 211 14.17 0.31 9.55
C ALA A 211 15.71 0.29 9.44
N LEU A 212 16.26 0.92 8.39
CA LEU A 212 17.71 1.05 8.27
C LEU A 212 18.24 1.95 9.39
N THR A 213 19.15 1.40 10.18
CA THR A 213 19.91 2.12 11.20
C THR A 213 21.31 2.47 10.69
N PRO A 214 22.00 3.46 11.29
CA PRO A 214 23.41 3.72 10.99
C PRO A 214 24.25 2.44 10.98
N ASP A 215 24.15 1.61 12.03
CA ASP A 215 24.94 0.37 12.13
C ASP A 215 24.66 -0.62 10.99
N SER A 216 23.39 -0.78 10.59
CA SER A 216 23.03 -1.69 9.50
C SER A 216 23.59 -1.24 8.15
N VAL A 217 23.59 0.08 7.89
CA VAL A 217 24.15 0.66 6.66
C VAL A 217 25.68 0.59 6.71
N ARG A 218 26.27 0.85 7.89
CA ARG A 218 27.71 0.78 8.13
C ARG A 218 28.26 -0.61 7.85
N ALA A 219 27.56 -1.66 8.29
CA ALA A 219 27.96 -3.04 8.02
C ALA A 219 28.06 -3.36 6.51
N CYS A 220 27.12 -2.85 5.70
CA CYS A 220 27.18 -2.99 4.24
C CYS A 220 28.34 -2.19 3.62
N ILE A 221 28.62 -0.99 4.15
CA ILE A 221 29.77 -0.18 3.71
C ILE A 221 31.08 -0.92 3.99
N ASP A 222 31.26 -1.42 5.22
CA ASP A 222 32.47 -2.11 5.65
C ASP A 222 32.73 -3.37 4.80
N SER A 223 31.70 -4.15 4.48
CA SER A 223 31.85 -5.35 3.65
C SER A 223 32.14 -5.00 2.19
N ALA A 224 31.48 -3.99 1.63
CA ALA A 224 31.66 -3.60 0.23
C ALA A 224 33.03 -2.95 0.00
N SER A 225 33.50 -2.12 0.93
CA SER A 225 34.85 -1.54 0.86
C SER A 225 35.93 -2.61 1.02
N ARG A 226 35.72 -3.60 1.89
CA ARG A 226 36.62 -4.76 2.00
C ARG A 226 36.61 -5.60 0.73
N TYR A 227 35.46 -5.80 0.08
CA TYR A 227 35.42 -6.44 -1.23
C TYR A 227 36.28 -5.67 -2.24
N LEU A 228 36.11 -4.35 -2.35
CA LEU A 228 36.90 -3.53 -3.27
C LEU A 228 38.40 -3.58 -2.99
N SER A 229 38.83 -3.55 -1.72
CA SER A 229 40.26 -3.64 -1.38
C SER A 229 40.88 -4.96 -1.86
N THR A 230 40.15 -6.08 -1.78
CA THR A 230 40.60 -7.37 -2.31
C THR A 230 40.68 -7.43 -3.84
N GLN A 231 40.07 -6.47 -4.55
CA GLN A 231 40.16 -6.38 -6.00
C GLN A 231 41.44 -5.66 -6.46
N VAL A 232 42.14 -4.92 -5.58
CA VAL A 232 43.37 -4.21 -5.94
C VAL A 232 44.56 -5.16 -5.91
N GLN A 233 45.15 -5.43 -7.07
CA GLN A 233 46.35 -6.26 -7.21
C GLN A 233 47.60 -5.54 -6.68
N ASP A 234 48.71 -6.27 -6.57
CA ASP A 234 50.00 -5.71 -6.16
C ASP A 234 50.49 -4.61 -7.12
N SER A 235 50.10 -4.67 -8.39
CA SER A 235 50.37 -3.64 -9.40
C SER A 235 49.56 -2.35 -9.22
N GLY A 236 48.64 -2.32 -8.25
CA GLY A 236 47.62 -1.29 -8.07
C GLY A 236 46.44 -1.40 -9.03
N GLN A 237 46.51 -2.24 -10.07
CA GLN A 237 45.41 -2.44 -11.01
C GLN A 237 44.29 -3.28 -10.40
N PHE A 238 43.03 -2.91 -10.63
CA PHE A 238 41.89 -3.70 -10.17
C PHE A 238 41.71 -4.99 -10.97
N ILE A 239 41.26 -6.05 -10.30
CA ILE A 239 40.43 -7.08 -10.92
C ILE A 239 39.07 -6.42 -11.20
N TYR A 240 38.75 -6.21 -12.48
CA TYR A 240 37.61 -5.37 -12.86
C TYR A 240 36.26 -5.91 -12.38
N GLY A 241 36.15 -7.23 -12.21
CA GLY A 241 34.99 -7.87 -11.61
C GLY A 241 34.79 -9.32 -12.05
N TYR A 242 33.64 -9.89 -11.70
CA TYR A 242 33.31 -11.30 -11.90
C TYR A 242 31.89 -11.51 -12.45
N PHE A 243 31.71 -12.65 -13.13
CA PHE A 243 30.42 -13.28 -13.40
C PHE A 243 30.18 -14.40 -12.36
N PRO A 244 29.43 -14.13 -11.27
CA PRO A 244 29.40 -15.02 -10.12
C PRO A 244 28.77 -16.38 -10.37
N CYS A 245 27.88 -16.50 -11.37
CA CYS A 245 27.24 -17.77 -11.73
C CYS A 245 28.27 -18.85 -12.08
N PHE A 246 29.45 -18.47 -12.58
CA PHE A 246 30.50 -19.38 -13.04
C PHE A 246 31.89 -19.07 -12.49
N ASP A 247 32.00 -18.16 -11.50
CA ASP A 247 33.26 -17.65 -10.94
C ASP A 247 34.29 -17.22 -11.99
N ARG A 248 33.83 -16.54 -13.05
CA ARG A 248 34.67 -16.11 -14.17
C ARG A 248 35.01 -14.62 -14.09
N ALA A 249 36.29 -14.27 -14.15
CA ALA A 249 36.72 -12.87 -14.20
C ALA A 249 36.25 -12.15 -15.48
N ILE A 250 36.13 -10.83 -15.40
CA ILE A 250 35.85 -9.94 -16.53
C ILE A 250 37.18 -9.46 -17.11
N ASN A 251 37.42 -9.73 -18.39
CA ASN A 251 38.72 -9.49 -19.04
C ASN A 251 38.85 -8.10 -19.69
N THR A 252 37.81 -7.27 -19.63
CA THR A 252 37.85 -5.87 -20.11
C THR A 252 38.22 -4.95 -18.97
N TYR A 253 38.93 -3.86 -19.28
CA TYR A 253 39.31 -2.86 -18.29
C TYR A 253 38.87 -1.46 -18.74
N ASN A 254 38.44 -0.62 -17.79
CA ASN A 254 38.03 0.75 -18.04
C ASN A 254 38.79 1.66 -17.06
N THR A 255 39.66 2.52 -17.58
CA THR A 255 40.54 3.36 -16.75
C THR A 255 39.76 4.42 -15.96
N LEU A 256 38.65 4.96 -16.51
CA LEU A 256 37.77 5.88 -15.77
C LEU A 256 37.24 5.21 -14.50
N ARG A 257 36.83 3.95 -14.61
CA ARG A 257 36.30 3.18 -13.47
C ARG A 257 37.34 2.80 -12.44
N HIS A 258 38.62 2.76 -12.80
CA HIS A 258 39.68 2.68 -11.81
C HIS A 258 39.62 3.89 -10.88
N ALA A 259 39.67 5.10 -11.44
CA ALA A 259 39.71 6.34 -10.67
C ALA A 259 38.45 6.59 -9.83
N SER A 260 37.25 6.38 -10.40
CA SER A 260 35.99 6.54 -9.65
C SER A 260 35.85 5.52 -8.52
N THR A 261 36.33 4.28 -8.71
CA THR A 261 36.29 3.27 -7.65
C THR A 261 37.27 3.65 -6.54
N THR A 262 38.49 4.10 -6.88
CA THR A 262 39.45 4.62 -5.89
C THR A 262 38.85 5.77 -5.09
N TYR A 263 38.12 6.70 -5.74
CA TYR A 263 37.40 7.77 -5.05
C TYR A 263 36.42 7.21 -4.00
N SER A 264 35.54 6.27 -4.37
CA SER A 264 34.58 5.66 -3.43
C SER A 264 35.26 4.89 -2.28
N MET A 265 36.44 4.29 -2.54
CA MET A 265 37.25 3.63 -1.51
C MET A 265 37.80 4.65 -0.51
N ILE A 266 38.24 5.83 -0.97
CA ILE A 266 38.70 6.92 -0.09
C ILE A 266 37.53 7.45 0.76
N GLU A 267 36.33 7.57 0.19
CA GLU A 267 35.13 7.94 0.96
C GLU A 267 34.84 6.91 2.05
N ALA A 268 34.92 5.62 1.73
CA ALA A 268 34.75 4.56 2.71
C ALA A 268 35.85 4.62 3.78
N TRP A 269 37.12 4.78 3.40
CA TRP A 269 38.22 4.88 4.36
C TRP A 269 38.07 6.07 5.31
N ALA A 270 37.58 7.22 4.83
CA ALA A 270 37.29 8.36 5.69
C ALA A 270 36.26 8.05 6.78
N LEU A 271 35.37 7.08 6.54
CA LEU A 271 34.39 6.60 7.50
C LEU A 271 34.92 5.43 8.36
N THR A 272 35.69 4.53 7.77
CA THR A 272 36.08 3.26 8.39
C THR A 272 37.41 3.28 9.10
N SER A 273 38.34 4.11 8.64
CA SER A 273 39.75 4.11 9.05
C SER A 273 40.42 2.73 8.91
N ASP A 274 39.92 1.86 8.02
CA ASP A 274 40.48 0.52 7.79
C ASP A 274 41.86 0.61 7.10
N GLN A 275 42.88 0.03 7.72
CA GLN A 275 44.26 0.12 7.26
C GLN A 275 44.53 -0.69 5.96
N HIS A 276 43.89 -1.85 5.79
CA HIS A 276 44.04 -2.65 4.57
C HIS A 276 43.41 -1.95 3.37
N LEU A 277 42.27 -1.29 3.59
CA LEU A 277 41.63 -0.44 2.60
C LEU A 277 42.54 0.72 2.20
N LYS A 278 43.19 1.38 3.17
CA LYS A 278 44.15 2.45 2.92
C LYS A 278 45.31 1.99 2.03
N GLU A 279 45.93 0.86 2.34
CA GLU A 279 47.04 0.31 1.56
C GLU A 279 46.61 -0.03 0.13
N ALA A 280 45.40 -0.55 -0.05
CA ALA A 280 44.83 -0.80 -1.38
C ALA A 280 44.57 0.52 -2.15
N ILE A 281 44.08 1.56 -1.48
CA ILE A 281 43.91 2.90 -2.06
C ILE A 281 45.26 3.44 -2.52
N GLU A 282 46.30 3.37 -1.69
CA GLU A 282 47.64 3.91 -2.00
C GLU A 282 48.24 3.21 -3.24
N ARG A 283 48.16 1.87 -3.33
CA ARG A 283 48.59 1.13 -4.53
C ARG A 283 47.78 1.52 -5.77
N SER A 284 46.47 1.66 -5.63
CA SER A 284 45.59 2.07 -6.73
C SER A 284 45.92 3.50 -7.20
N LEU A 285 46.13 4.44 -6.27
CA LEU A 285 46.54 5.81 -6.61
C LEU A 285 47.90 5.84 -7.32
N GLU A 286 48.87 5.05 -6.86
CA GLU A 286 50.17 4.96 -7.52
C GLU A 286 50.04 4.48 -8.98
N HIS A 287 49.23 3.44 -9.21
CA HIS A 287 48.93 2.98 -10.57
C HIS A 287 48.24 4.07 -11.40
N LEU A 288 47.25 4.75 -10.82
CA LEU A 288 46.53 5.83 -11.48
C LEU A 288 47.47 6.97 -11.90
N THR A 289 48.30 7.47 -10.99
CA THR A 289 49.16 8.64 -11.24
C THR A 289 50.36 8.33 -12.11
N ASN A 290 50.95 7.14 -11.98
CA ASN A 290 52.22 6.81 -12.65
C ASN A 290 51.99 6.10 -13.99
N VAL A 291 50.90 5.36 -14.13
CA VAL A 291 50.65 4.52 -15.31
C VAL A 291 49.55 5.11 -16.20
N LEU A 292 48.40 5.47 -15.62
CA LEU A 292 47.20 5.81 -16.41
C LEU A 292 47.11 7.29 -16.79
N ILE A 293 47.59 8.19 -15.94
CA ILE A 293 47.61 9.63 -16.23
C ILE A 293 48.88 10.00 -17.00
N LYS A 294 48.74 10.73 -18.10
CA LYS A 294 49.83 11.16 -18.98
C LYS A 294 49.90 12.69 -19.09
N PRO A 295 51.09 13.30 -19.00
CA PRO A 295 51.27 14.73 -19.18
C PRO A 295 51.37 15.12 -20.66
N TYR A 296 50.92 16.33 -20.98
CA TYR A 296 50.93 16.93 -22.32
C TYR A 296 51.33 18.40 -22.22
N LEU A 297 52.07 18.89 -23.22
CA LEU A 297 52.39 20.30 -23.36
C LEU A 297 51.39 20.95 -24.31
N LEU A 298 50.64 21.94 -23.83
CA LEU A 298 49.67 22.67 -24.65
C LEU A 298 50.36 23.75 -25.51
N PRO A 299 49.74 24.23 -26.61
CA PRO A 299 50.34 25.25 -27.49
C PRO A 299 50.76 26.55 -26.78
N GLY A 300 50.11 26.90 -25.66
CA GLY A 300 50.45 28.07 -24.85
C GLY A 300 51.58 27.85 -23.82
N GLY A 301 52.23 26.68 -23.82
CA GLY A 301 53.33 26.34 -22.90
C GLY A 301 52.89 25.81 -21.53
N SER A 302 51.60 25.82 -21.21
CA SER A 302 51.06 25.21 -19.99
C SER A 302 51.05 23.69 -20.06
N VAL A 303 51.26 23.03 -18.93
CA VAL A 303 51.18 21.57 -18.81
C VAL A 303 49.74 21.15 -18.48
N ALA A 304 49.20 20.24 -19.28
CA ALA A 304 47.96 19.52 -19.00
C ALA A 304 48.29 18.05 -18.69
N ALA A 305 47.38 17.36 -18.00
CA ALA A 305 47.45 15.92 -17.81
C ALA A 305 46.10 15.31 -18.18
N PHE A 306 46.11 14.08 -18.70
CA PHE A 306 44.90 13.36 -19.06
C PHE A 306 44.94 11.91 -18.64
N LEU A 307 43.78 11.37 -18.28
CA LEU A 307 43.59 9.94 -18.14
C LEU A 307 43.47 9.30 -19.53
N THR A 308 44.46 8.50 -19.92
CA THR A 308 44.45 7.83 -21.21
C THR A 308 43.83 6.43 -21.09
N ASP A 309 42.79 6.15 -21.89
CA ASP A 309 42.13 4.84 -21.92
C ASP A 309 42.86 3.84 -22.83
N THR A 310 42.52 2.55 -22.74
CA THR A 310 43.19 1.45 -23.48
C THR A 310 43.06 1.54 -25.01
N GLY A 311 42.24 2.46 -25.52
CA GLY A 311 42.02 2.70 -26.95
C GLY A 311 42.68 3.97 -27.50
N ASP A 312 43.67 4.53 -26.80
CA ASP A 312 44.34 5.81 -27.15
C ASP A 312 43.33 6.98 -27.24
N GLU A 313 42.32 6.94 -26.36
CA GLU A 313 41.30 7.97 -26.20
C GLU A 313 41.46 8.67 -24.86
N ILE A 314 41.22 9.99 -24.85
CA ILE A 314 41.02 10.78 -23.64
C ILE A 314 39.53 11.08 -23.53
N LYS A 315 38.94 10.77 -22.37
CA LYS A 315 37.53 11.05 -22.07
C LYS A 315 37.46 12.12 -21.00
N LEU A 316 36.63 13.15 -21.21
CA LEU A 316 36.43 14.25 -20.27
C LEU A 316 36.16 13.75 -18.83
N GLY A 317 35.21 12.83 -18.69
CA GLY A 317 34.87 12.21 -17.41
C GLY A 317 36.04 11.52 -16.71
N GLY A 318 37.01 11.00 -17.48
CA GLY A 318 38.22 10.36 -16.94
C GLY A 318 39.10 11.32 -16.15
N ASN A 319 39.37 12.51 -16.71
CA ASN A 319 40.11 13.57 -16.00
C ASN A 319 39.36 14.03 -14.75
N ALA A 320 38.04 14.17 -14.88
CA ALA A 320 37.18 14.64 -13.83
C ALA A 320 37.20 13.73 -12.60
N VAL A 321 37.00 12.43 -12.78
CA VAL A 321 37.03 11.48 -11.65
C VAL A 321 38.44 11.32 -11.05
N CYS A 322 39.50 11.58 -11.82
CA CYS A 322 40.86 11.67 -11.28
C CYS A 322 41.01 12.86 -10.32
N LEU A 323 40.45 14.03 -10.68
CA LEU A 323 40.39 15.17 -9.75
C LEU A 323 39.65 14.80 -8.48
N LEU A 324 38.48 14.18 -8.59
CA LEU A 324 37.68 13.77 -7.43
C LEU A 324 38.47 12.86 -6.48
N ALA A 325 39.09 11.80 -7.00
CA ALA A 325 39.89 10.87 -6.21
C ALA A 325 41.06 11.57 -5.49
N LEU A 326 41.87 12.33 -6.23
CA LEU A 326 43.07 12.98 -5.70
C LEU A 326 42.75 14.13 -4.74
N VAL A 327 41.71 14.94 -5.02
CA VAL A 327 41.23 15.98 -4.10
C VAL A 327 40.75 15.34 -2.81
N LYS A 328 39.90 14.31 -2.89
CA LYS A 328 39.38 13.63 -1.71
C LYS A 328 40.51 13.03 -0.87
N TYR A 329 41.52 12.45 -1.51
CA TYR A 329 42.70 11.93 -0.83
C TYR A 329 43.47 13.05 -0.10
N CYS A 330 43.67 14.21 -0.74
CA CYS A 330 44.31 15.38 -0.12
C CYS A 330 43.50 15.94 1.07
N GLU A 331 42.18 15.92 1.00
CA GLU A 331 41.29 16.37 2.08
C GLU A 331 41.37 15.44 3.30
N VAL A 332 41.30 14.12 3.08
CA VAL A 332 41.25 13.14 4.18
C VAL A 332 42.62 12.93 4.83
N THR A 333 43.72 13.03 4.06
CA THR A 333 45.08 12.84 4.59
C THR A 333 45.79 14.13 4.98
N GLY A 334 45.32 15.28 4.49
CA GLY A 334 46.03 16.56 4.62
C GLY A 334 47.25 16.72 3.69
N THR A 335 47.58 15.72 2.85
CA THR A 335 48.72 15.83 1.92
C THR A 335 48.50 16.93 0.87
N ARG A 336 49.59 17.47 0.35
CA ARG A 336 49.62 18.43 -0.78
C ARG A 336 50.51 17.96 -1.93
N HIS A 337 51.03 16.74 -1.86
CA HIS A 337 51.94 16.18 -2.86
C HIS A 337 51.35 16.17 -4.28
N HIS A 338 50.04 15.95 -4.41
CA HIS A 338 49.37 15.85 -5.71
C HIS A 338 48.92 17.19 -6.31
N LEU A 339 49.12 18.33 -5.64
CA LEU A 339 48.67 19.64 -6.13
C LEU A 339 49.16 19.95 -7.57
N PRO A 340 50.43 19.71 -7.95
CA PRO A 340 50.87 19.97 -9.32
C PRO A 340 50.14 19.11 -10.36
N LEU A 341 49.82 17.85 -10.03
CA LEU A 341 49.09 16.96 -10.92
C LEU A 341 47.61 17.36 -11.02
N LEU A 342 47.00 17.79 -9.92
CA LEU A 342 45.64 18.32 -9.88
C LEU A 342 45.49 19.57 -10.77
N GLU A 343 46.44 20.51 -10.68
CA GLU A 343 46.50 21.69 -11.56
C GLU A 343 46.59 21.27 -13.04
N ALA A 344 47.45 20.30 -13.37
CA ALA A 344 47.60 19.79 -14.73
C ALA A 344 46.34 19.09 -15.27
N LEU A 345 45.67 18.28 -14.44
CA LEU A 345 44.40 17.63 -14.80
C LEU A 345 43.29 18.67 -15.04
N ALA A 346 43.21 19.70 -14.21
CA ALA A 346 42.26 20.80 -14.34
C ALA A 346 42.53 21.65 -15.59
N ASN A 347 43.81 21.92 -15.91
CA ASN A 347 44.18 22.52 -17.20
C ASN A 347 43.74 21.65 -18.39
N GLY A 348 43.76 20.32 -18.25
CA GLY A 348 43.24 19.40 -19.25
C GLY A 348 41.72 19.54 -19.46
N ILE A 349 40.94 19.67 -18.38
CA ILE A 349 39.49 19.94 -18.49
C ILE A 349 39.25 21.33 -19.09
N ALA A 350 40.02 22.34 -18.68
CA ALA A 350 39.93 23.69 -19.24
C ALA A 350 40.21 23.73 -20.74
N TRP A 351 41.20 22.94 -21.21
CA TRP A 351 41.48 22.77 -22.64
C TRP A 351 40.31 22.15 -23.41
N MET A 352 39.51 21.33 -22.74
CA MET A 352 38.33 20.69 -23.33
C MET A 352 37.06 21.56 -23.24
N GLN A 353 37.12 22.77 -22.67
CA GLN A 353 35.98 23.70 -22.68
C GLN A 353 36.07 24.67 -23.86
N ASP A 354 34.97 24.81 -24.57
CA ASP A 354 34.81 25.86 -25.56
C ASP A 354 34.76 27.24 -24.88
N ALA A 355 35.69 28.11 -25.27
CA ALA A 355 35.91 29.40 -24.63
C ALA A 355 34.81 30.43 -24.94
N GLU A 356 33.89 30.17 -25.88
CA GLU A 356 32.78 31.08 -26.19
C GLU A 356 31.51 30.60 -25.46
N SER A 357 31.05 29.39 -25.78
CA SER A 357 29.80 28.81 -25.30
C SER A 357 29.84 28.23 -23.89
N GLY A 358 31.02 27.81 -23.39
CA GLY A 358 31.13 27.09 -22.12
C GLY A 358 30.86 25.58 -22.19
N ALA A 359 30.49 25.06 -23.36
CA ALA A 359 30.29 23.64 -23.60
C ALA A 359 31.60 22.86 -23.50
N PHE A 360 31.56 21.61 -23.04
CA PHE A 360 32.74 20.74 -23.05
C PHE A 360 32.79 19.85 -24.29
N VAL A 361 34.02 19.51 -24.70
CA VAL A 361 34.34 18.44 -25.64
C VAL A 361 34.49 17.14 -24.86
N HIS A 362 33.85 16.06 -25.32
CA HIS A 362 33.79 14.82 -24.53
C HIS A 362 34.96 13.88 -24.76
N VAL A 363 35.52 13.82 -25.98
CA VAL A 363 36.56 12.84 -26.34
C VAL A 363 37.62 13.45 -27.25
N LEU A 364 38.90 13.29 -26.87
CA LEU A 364 40.06 13.63 -27.68
C LEU A 364 40.83 12.38 -28.13
N HIS A 365 41.58 12.51 -29.21
CA HIS A 365 42.66 11.59 -29.55
C HIS A 365 43.85 11.80 -28.59
N ALA A 366 44.31 10.73 -27.94
CA ALA A 366 45.40 10.84 -26.97
C ALA A 366 46.76 11.15 -27.64
N LYS A 367 46.91 10.90 -28.94
CA LYS A 367 48.15 11.19 -29.68
C LYS A 367 48.42 12.68 -29.86
N ASP A 368 47.41 13.48 -30.19
CA ASP A 368 47.57 14.86 -30.65
C ASP A 368 46.55 15.86 -30.07
N LEU A 369 45.68 15.40 -29.16
CA LEU A 369 44.61 16.17 -28.53
C LEU A 369 43.57 16.73 -29.50
N SER A 370 43.52 16.24 -30.74
CA SER A 370 42.45 16.58 -31.67
C SER A 370 41.10 16.01 -31.21
N ILE A 371 40.02 16.70 -31.55
CA ILE A 371 38.66 16.31 -31.16
C ILE A 371 38.30 15.00 -31.88
N LYS A 372 38.05 13.94 -31.10
CA LYS A 372 37.57 12.65 -31.61
C LYS A 372 36.04 12.59 -31.64
N ALA A 373 35.40 13.07 -30.58
CA ALA A 373 33.95 13.19 -30.50
C ALA A 373 33.59 14.42 -29.65
N PRO A 374 32.88 15.42 -30.21
CA PRO A 374 32.50 16.61 -29.47
C PRO A 374 31.54 16.26 -28.33
N PHE A 375 30.61 15.33 -28.55
CA PHE A 375 29.67 14.83 -27.56
C PHE A 375 29.65 13.30 -27.56
N ARG A 376 29.52 12.69 -26.38
CA ARG A 376 29.36 11.23 -26.25
C ARG A 376 28.29 10.84 -25.24
N ILE A 377 28.34 11.42 -24.05
CA ILE A 377 27.38 11.16 -22.97
C ILE A 377 27.39 12.34 -22.01
N ILE A 378 26.19 12.80 -21.63
CA ILE A 378 26.02 14.03 -20.83
C ILE A 378 26.66 13.95 -19.44
N TYR A 379 26.82 12.76 -18.86
CA TYR A 379 27.42 12.57 -17.53
C TYR A 379 28.83 13.16 -17.41
N TYR A 380 29.58 13.23 -18.52
CA TYR A 380 30.92 13.78 -18.51
C TYR A 380 30.94 15.28 -18.17
N ASP A 381 29.89 16.02 -18.55
CA ASP A 381 29.74 17.43 -18.24
C ASP A 381 29.62 17.65 -16.72
N GLY A 382 28.74 16.88 -16.10
CA GLY A 382 28.52 16.89 -14.64
C GLY A 382 29.78 16.46 -13.87
N GLU A 383 30.44 15.39 -14.31
CA GLU A 383 31.71 14.93 -13.72
C GLU A 383 32.76 16.04 -13.76
N ALA A 384 33.01 16.65 -14.93
CA ALA A 384 34.03 17.68 -15.12
C ALA A 384 33.78 18.91 -14.25
N ALA A 385 32.55 19.42 -14.27
CA ALA A 385 32.17 20.56 -13.44
C ALA A 385 32.33 20.22 -11.94
N PHE A 386 31.91 19.02 -11.51
CA PHE A 386 32.06 18.59 -10.12
C PHE A 386 33.52 18.47 -9.69
N GLY A 387 34.37 17.85 -10.52
CA GLY A 387 35.81 17.71 -10.27
C GLY A 387 36.50 19.06 -10.06
N LEU A 388 36.17 20.06 -10.90
CA LEU A 388 36.68 21.42 -10.77
C LEU A 388 36.15 22.13 -9.52
N MET A 389 34.87 21.95 -9.16
CA MET A 389 34.32 22.50 -7.91
C MET A 389 35.01 21.94 -6.67
N ARG A 390 35.29 20.64 -6.65
CA ARG A 390 36.04 20.01 -5.54
C ARG A 390 37.47 20.55 -5.47
N LEU A 391 38.14 20.73 -6.61
CA LEU A 391 39.47 21.34 -6.63
C LEU A 391 39.45 22.81 -6.17
N TYR A 392 38.43 23.58 -6.55
CA TYR A 392 38.23 24.94 -6.05
C TYR A 392 38.10 24.94 -4.52
N GLY A 393 37.28 24.05 -3.94
CA GLY A 393 37.16 23.92 -2.49
C GLY A 393 38.49 23.63 -1.77
N LEU A 394 39.41 22.92 -2.42
CA LEU A 394 40.74 22.63 -1.88
C LEU A 394 41.75 23.78 -2.04
N THR A 395 41.67 24.55 -3.14
CA THR A 395 42.72 25.48 -3.57
C THR A 395 42.35 26.96 -3.48
N GLY A 396 41.06 27.31 -3.53
CA GLY A 396 40.56 28.67 -3.63
C GLY A 396 40.89 29.38 -4.96
N ASN A 397 41.33 28.66 -5.99
CA ASN A 397 41.71 29.26 -7.27
C ASN A 397 40.47 29.58 -8.13
N GLU A 398 40.09 30.85 -8.21
CA GLU A 398 38.91 31.35 -8.93
C GLU A 398 38.85 30.96 -10.42
N ARG A 399 39.98 30.59 -11.05
CA ARG A 399 39.98 30.07 -12.44
C ARG A 399 39.06 28.86 -12.60
N TRP A 400 39.02 27.97 -11.61
CA TRP A 400 38.21 26.75 -11.65
C TRP A 400 36.74 27.04 -11.47
N LEU A 401 36.40 27.96 -10.57
CA LEU A 401 35.02 28.39 -10.35
C LEU A 401 34.46 29.09 -11.59
N ALA A 402 35.24 29.96 -12.24
CA ALA A 402 34.83 30.64 -13.47
C ALA A 402 34.51 29.66 -14.63
N ILE A 403 35.28 28.57 -14.75
CA ILE A 403 35.01 27.50 -15.74
C ILE A 403 33.69 26.79 -15.41
N VAL A 404 33.43 26.50 -14.14
CA VAL A 404 32.18 25.86 -13.69
C VAL A 404 30.98 26.78 -13.90
N GLU A 405 31.05 28.05 -13.52
CA GLU A 405 29.97 29.02 -13.71
C GLU A 405 29.59 29.11 -15.19
N LYS A 406 30.60 29.18 -16.07
CA LYS A 406 30.39 29.21 -17.51
C LYS A 406 29.76 27.91 -18.06
N ALA A 407 30.20 26.76 -17.56
CA ALA A 407 29.59 25.48 -17.91
C ALA A 407 28.13 25.40 -17.44
N PHE A 408 27.83 25.88 -16.23
CA PHE A 408 26.47 25.90 -15.69
C PHE A 408 25.54 26.86 -16.42
N ASP A 409 26.04 28.01 -16.88
CA ASP A 409 25.25 28.91 -17.73
C ASP A 409 24.83 28.20 -19.04
N TYR A 410 25.75 27.45 -19.65
CA TYR A 410 25.44 26.58 -20.78
C TYR A 410 24.46 25.45 -20.41
N PHE A 411 24.67 24.75 -19.30
CA PHE A 411 23.77 23.67 -18.84
C PHE A 411 22.35 24.17 -18.55
N ILE A 412 22.23 25.38 -18.02
CA ILE A 412 20.94 26.04 -17.78
C ILE A 412 20.27 26.35 -19.11
N GLU A 413 20.99 26.96 -20.06
CA GLU A 413 20.48 27.28 -21.39
C GLU A 413 19.99 26.02 -22.15
N LYS A 414 20.69 24.90 -21.98
CA LYS A 414 20.37 23.61 -22.61
C LYS A 414 19.46 22.70 -21.80
N GLU A 415 18.97 23.17 -20.65
CA GLU A 415 18.08 22.43 -19.76
C GLU A 415 18.60 21.03 -19.33
N HIS A 416 19.91 20.91 -19.07
CA HIS A 416 20.55 19.62 -18.76
C HIS A 416 19.95 18.89 -17.54
N TRP A 417 19.27 19.62 -16.64
CA TRP A 417 18.55 19.03 -15.50
C TRP A 417 17.48 17.99 -15.89
N ARG A 418 17.00 17.99 -17.14
CA ARG A 418 16.03 17.01 -17.64
C ARG A 418 16.58 15.59 -17.71
N GLU A 419 17.90 15.44 -17.71
CA GLU A 419 18.56 14.12 -17.70
C GLU A 419 18.61 13.49 -16.30
N HIS A 420 18.24 14.24 -15.25
CA HIS A 420 18.17 13.76 -13.87
C HIS A 420 19.50 13.15 -13.38
N ASP A 421 20.61 13.78 -13.73
CA ASP A 421 21.94 13.26 -13.49
C ASP A 421 22.44 13.59 -12.07
N HIS A 422 22.97 12.56 -11.41
CA HIS A 422 23.56 12.64 -10.08
C HIS A 422 24.85 13.48 -10.02
N TRP A 423 25.70 13.49 -11.06
CA TRP A 423 26.93 14.29 -11.05
C TRP A 423 26.63 15.78 -11.13
N LEU A 424 25.67 16.18 -11.97
CA LEU A 424 25.13 17.54 -11.97
C LEU A 424 24.54 17.92 -10.61
N SER A 425 23.87 16.99 -9.92
CA SER A 425 23.35 17.22 -8.57
C SER A 425 24.45 17.42 -7.52
N TYR A 426 25.51 16.62 -7.56
CA TYR A 426 26.69 16.82 -6.71
C TYR A 426 27.33 18.18 -6.98
N CYS A 427 27.53 18.53 -8.25
CA CYS A 427 28.16 19.78 -8.63
C CYS A 427 27.35 21.00 -8.20
N VAL A 428 26.04 21.04 -8.49
CA VAL A 428 25.19 22.19 -8.13
C VAL A 428 25.05 22.33 -6.61
N ASN A 429 25.04 21.21 -5.88
CA ASN A 429 25.09 21.24 -4.42
C ASN A 429 26.38 21.91 -3.91
N GLU A 430 27.53 21.66 -4.52
CA GLU A 430 28.78 22.34 -4.15
C GLU A 430 28.83 23.80 -4.63
N LEU A 431 28.42 24.08 -5.88
CA LEU A 431 28.42 25.41 -6.48
C LEU A 431 27.61 26.40 -5.63
N THR A 432 26.41 25.99 -5.20
CA THR A 432 25.51 26.83 -4.39
C THR A 432 26.04 27.13 -2.99
N ARG A 433 27.13 26.49 -2.54
CA ARG A 433 27.83 26.86 -1.29
C ARG A 433 28.67 28.13 -1.46
N TYR A 434 29.17 28.38 -2.66
CA TYR A 434 30.07 29.50 -2.98
C TYR A 434 29.40 30.59 -3.82
N ARG A 435 28.33 30.23 -4.54
CA ARG A 435 27.48 31.10 -5.38
C ARG A 435 26.01 30.74 -5.15
N PRO A 436 25.36 31.26 -4.08
CA PRO A 436 23.98 30.94 -3.72
C PRO A 436 22.94 31.64 -4.64
N ASP A 437 23.22 31.72 -5.94
CA ASP A 437 22.32 32.34 -6.89
C ASP A 437 21.12 31.43 -7.15
N GLU A 438 19.92 32.03 -7.16
CA GLU A 438 18.65 31.32 -7.33
C GLU A 438 18.62 30.47 -8.62
N LYS A 439 19.28 30.91 -9.70
CA LYS A 439 19.35 30.15 -10.97
C LYS A 439 19.99 28.76 -10.79
N TYR A 440 21.03 28.65 -9.96
CA TYR A 440 21.71 27.38 -9.69
C TYR A 440 20.88 26.52 -8.74
N VAL A 441 20.25 27.12 -7.73
CA VAL A 441 19.36 26.38 -6.82
C VAL A 441 18.15 25.80 -7.58
N ARG A 442 17.51 26.59 -8.46
CA ARG A 442 16.43 26.11 -9.33
C ARG A 442 16.87 24.99 -10.26
N PHE A 443 18.07 25.06 -10.84
CA PHE A 443 18.64 23.96 -11.63
C PHE A 443 18.69 22.66 -10.80
N GLY A 444 19.19 22.73 -9.56
CA GLY A 444 19.28 21.57 -8.67
C GLY A 444 17.90 21.01 -8.27
N LEU A 445 16.91 21.88 -8.00
CA LEU A 445 15.54 21.44 -7.70
C LEU A 445 14.88 20.78 -8.90
N ASN A 446 15.00 21.38 -10.09
CA ASN A 446 14.45 20.85 -11.33
C ASN A 446 15.04 19.48 -11.71
N ASN A 447 16.30 19.22 -11.32
CA ASN A 447 16.96 17.94 -11.54
C ASN A 447 16.31 16.79 -10.77
N VAL A 448 15.50 17.07 -9.74
CA VAL A 448 14.88 16.03 -8.89
C VAL A 448 13.35 16.10 -8.82
N ALA A 449 12.76 17.29 -8.80
CA ALA A 449 11.34 17.49 -8.52
C ALA A 449 10.41 16.68 -9.46
N GLY A 450 10.71 16.65 -10.76
CA GLY A 450 9.96 15.88 -11.76
C GLY A 450 10.24 14.36 -11.77
N TYR A 451 11.18 13.88 -10.96
CA TYR A 451 11.72 12.51 -11.05
C TYR A 451 11.39 11.61 -9.84
N LEU A 452 10.74 12.16 -8.81
CA LEU A 452 10.46 11.45 -7.55
C LEU A 452 9.64 10.17 -7.75
N ASP A 453 8.64 10.21 -8.63
CA ASP A 453 7.81 9.04 -8.94
C ASP A 453 8.63 7.92 -9.61
N PHE A 454 9.55 8.29 -10.51
CA PHE A 454 10.47 7.33 -11.10
C PHE A 454 11.38 6.73 -10.03
N VAL A 455 11.97 7.57 -9.16
CA VAL A 455 12.80 7.13 -8.03
C VAL A 455 12.03 6.19 -7.11
N GLN A 456 10.74 6.40 -6.87
CA GLN A 456 9.96 5.55 -5.97
C GLN A 456 9.52 4.23 -6.66
N ARG A 457 9.13 4.26 -7.94
CA ARG A 457 8.56 3.08 -8.63
C ARG A 457 9.60 2.20 -9.34
N ARG A 458 10.86 2.65 -9.41
CA ARG A 458 11.92 1.93 -10.14
C ARG A 458 12.22 0.58 -9.48
N ILE A 459 11.85 -0.50 -10.16
CA ILE A 459 12.10 -1.89 -9.73
C ILE A 459 13.55 -2.37 -9.91
N THR A 460 14.43 -1.59 -10.54
CA THR A 460 15.87 -1.91 -10.53
C THR A 460 16.55 -1.12 -9.45
N THR A 461 17.65 -1.63 -8.90
CA THR A 461 18.40 -0.95 -7.84
C THR A 461 18.83 0.46 -8.27
N PHE A 462 19.54 0.58 -9.40
CA PHE A 462 19.95 1.87 -9.98
C PHE A 462 20.62 2.78 -8.91
N PRO A 463 21.85 2.44 -8.48
CA PRO A 463 22.47 3.01 -7.27
C PRO A 463 22.62 4.53 -7.30
N THR A 464 22.87 5.11 -8.46
CA THR A 464 23.03 6.57 -8.63
C THR A 464 21.78 7.38 -8.26
N LEU A 465 20.59 6.75 -8.17
CA LEU A 465 19.40 7.44 -7.67
C LEU A 465 19.52 7.82 -6.20
N LEU A 466 20.19 6.99 -5.37
CA LEU A 466 20.42 7.38 -3.97
C LEU A 466 21.40 8.54 -3.88
N GLU A 467 22.45 8.52 -4.71
CA GLU A 467 23.42 9.62 -4.82
C GLU A 467 22.74 10.95 -5.21
N LEU A 468 21.90 10.93 -6.25
CA LEU A 468 21.06 12.06 -6.68
C LEU A 468 20.22 12.61 -5.51
N MET A 469 19.51 11.72 -4.80
CA MET A 469 18.64 12.12 -3.69
C MET A 469 19.45 12.67 -2.51
N MET A 470 20.61 12.10 -2.19
CA MET A 470 21.44 12.59 -1.09
C MET A 470 22.08 13.94 -1.38
N ALA A 471 22.52 14.18 -2.62
CA ALA A 471 23.03 15.49 -3.04
C ALA A 471 21.92 16.56 -2.97
N ALA A 472 20.72 16.24 -3.44
CA ALA A 472 19.56 17.13 -3.34
C ALA A 472 19.13 17.37 -1.88
N GLN A 473 19.17 16.36 -1.01
CA GLN A 473 18.80 16.53 0.41
C GLN A 473 19.73 17.51 1.11
N GLN A 474 21.04 17.46 0.86
CA GLN A 474 22.00 18.41 1.41
C GLN A 474 21.74 19.85 0.92
N MET A 475 21.34 20.00 -0.35
CA MET A 475 20.96 21.30 -0.88
C MET A 475 19.67 21.81 -0.23
N LEU A 476 18.63 20.97 -0.08
CA LEU A 476 17.38 21.33 0.59
C LEU A 476 17.60 21.77 2.03
N ALA A 477 18.43 21.04 2.79
CA ALA A 477 18.78 21.39 4.17
C ALA A 477 19.41 22.79 4.24
N ARG A 478 20.31 23.12 3.31
CA ARG A 478 20.93 24.45 3.23
C ARG A 478 19.95 25.54 2.81
N ILE A 479 19.04 25.27 1.87
CA ILE A 479 17.99 26.23 1.48
C ILE A 479 17.10 26.57 2.70
N ALA A 480 16.81 25.60 3.57
CA ALA A 480 16.00 25.83 4.77
C ALA A 480 16.63 26.84 5.75
N GLU A 481 17.95 26.93 5.75
CA GLU A 481 18.75 27.85 6.58
C GLU A 481 18.95 29.23 5.93
N GLN A 482 18.51 29.44 4.69
CA GLN A 482 18.69 30.67 3.91
C GLN A 482 17.34 31.39 3.70
N PRO A 483 17.01 32.43 4.49
CA PRO A 483 15.71 33.09 4.44
C PRO A 483 15.27 33.55 3.05
N GLU A 484 16.21 34.07 2.25
CA GLU A 484 15.99 34.58 0.89
C GLU A 484 15.63 33.47 -0.12
N LEU A 485 16.15 32.24 0.07
CA LEU A 485 15.88 31.11 -0.82
C LEU A 485 14.82 30.15 -0.28
N ARG A 486 14.44 30.28 1.00
CA ARG A 486 13.52 29.36 1.69
C ARG A 486 12.20 29.14 0.95
N HIS A 487 11.73 30.15 0.22
CA HIS A 487 10.52 30.07 -0.59
C HIS A 487 10.56 28.98 -1.68
N LEU A 488 11.76 28.62 -2.17
CA LEU A 488 11.98 27.59 -3.18
C LEU A 488 11.68 26.17 -2.68
N LEU A 489 11.61 25.96 -1.36
CA LEU A 489 11.21 24.67 -0.78
C LEU A 489 9.78 24.26 -1.18
N ASN A 490 8.95 25.23 -1.56
CA ASN A 490 7.59 24.98 -2.04
C ASN A 490 7.55 24.47 -3.50
N ASP A 491 8.66 24.54 -4.24
CA ASP A 491 8.76 24.06 -5.63
C ASP A 491 8.99 22.54 -5.70
N ILE A 492 9.14 21.86 -4.56
CA ILE A 492 9.31 20.40 -4.47
C ILE A 492 8.39 19.80 -3.41
N ASP A 493 7.80 18.64 -3.70
CA ASP A 493 7.07 17.85 -2.70
C ASP A 493 8.07 17.17 -1.75
N LEU A 494 8.37 17.86 -0.65
CA LEU A 494 9.34 17.39 0.37
C LEU A 494 8.94 16.03 0.96
N HIS A 495 7.64 15.78 1.17
CA HIS A 495 7.20 14.50 1.69
C HIS A 495 7.40 13.36 0.66
N ALA A 496 7.06 13.59 -0.61
CA ALA A 496 7.35 12.63 -1.67
C ALA A 496 8.86 12.41 -1.83
N PHE A 497 9.65 13.47 -1.70
CA PHE A 497 11.11 13.42 -1.74
C PHE A 497 11.67 12.49 -0.65
N TYR A 498 11.36 12.73 0.62
CA TYR A 498 11.88 11.91 1.72
C TYR A 498 11.37 10.47 1.67
N ARG A 499 10.12 10.25 1.27
CA ARG A 499 9.58 8.91 1.03
C ARG A 499 10.36 8.18 -0.07
N ALA A 500 10.63 8.85 -1.19
CA ALA A 500 11.42 8.29 -2.29
C ALA A 500 12.87 8.01 -1.86
N LEU A 501 13.48 8.90 -1.07
CA LEU A 501 14.85 8.78 -0.56
C LEU A 501 15.00 7.53 0.32
N HIS A 502 14.17 7.41 1.36
CA HIS A 502 14.22 6.26 2.27
C HIS A 502 13.85 4.94 1.57
N HIS A 503 12.86 4.98 0.68
CA HIS A 503 12.52 3.82 -0.15
C HIS A 503 13.72 3.38 -0.99
N ARG A 504 14.39 4.33 -1.67
CA ARG A 504 15.52 4.04 -2.54
C ARG A 504 16.70 3.46 -1.76
N ALA A 505 17.05 4.04 -0.62
CA ALA A 505 18.11 3.53 0.25
C ALA A 505 17.89 2.06 0.66
N ARG A 506 16.67 1.73 1.10
CA ARG A 506 16.31 0.33 1.40
C ARG A 506 16.33 -0.55 0.13
N TYR A 507 15.78 -0.05 -0.97
CA TYR A 507 15.63 -0.83 -2.19
C TYR A 507 16.97 -1.27 -2.77
N LEU A 508 18.03 -0.49 -2.60
CA LEU A 508 19.39 -0.84 -3.03
C LEU A 508 19.90 -2.15 -2.41
N LEU A 509 19.43 -2.54 -1.23
CA LEU A 509 19.84 -3.80 -0.59
C LEU A 509 19.36 -5.05 -1.36
N ASN A 510 18.46 -4.91 -2.34
CA ASN A 510 18.14 -5.98 -3.30
C ASN A 510 19.27 -6.27 -4.31
N GLY A 511 20.28 -5.40 -4.37
CA GLY A 511 21.51 -5.57 -5.14
C GLY A 511 22.71 -5.94 -4.27
N TYR A 512 22.52 -6.30 -3.01
CA TYR A 512 23.60 -6.69 -2.11
C TYR A 512 23.73 -8.22 -2.06
N PHE A 513 24.95 -8.74 -2.14
CA PHE A 513 25.23 -10.16 -1.96
C PHE A 513 25.20 -10.54 -0.48
N TRP A 514 23.98 -10.65 0.03
CA TRP A 514 23.71 -11.29 1.31
C TRP A 514 24.26 -12.72 1.32
N PRO A 515 24.82 -13.21 2.44
CA PRO A 515 25.28 -14.60 2.57
C PRO A 515 24.26 -15.63 2.10
N GLU A 516 22.98 -15.44 2.45
CA GLU A 516 21.86 -16.31 2.07
C GLU A 516 21.54 -16.34 0.57
N LEU A 517 22.03 -15.38 -0.21
CA LEU A 517 21.95 -15.37 -1.67
C LEU A 517 23.28 -15.82 -2.29
N ALA A 518 24.40 -15.29 -1.80
CA ALA A 518 25.75 -15.59 -2.27
C ALA A 518 26.05 -17.09 -2.22
N MET A 519 25.54 -17.81 -1.23
CA MET A 519 25.73 -19.25 -1.06
C MET A 519 25.37 -20.09 -2.29
N TYR A 520 24.47 -19.61 -3.16
CA TYR A 520 24.05 -20.35 -4.36
C TYR A 520 24.94 -20.12 -5.58
N PHE A 521 25.89 -19.19 -5.53
CA PHE A 521 26.81 -18.89 -6.63
C PHE A 521 28.07 -19.75 -6.56
N ALA A 522 28.89 -19.72 -7.62
CA ALA A 522 30.00 -20.67 -7.76
C ALA A 522 31.05 -20.56 -6.63
N ASN A 523 31.34 -19.35 -6.16
CA ASN A 523 32.29 -19.07 -5.08
C ASN A 523 31.71 -18.01 -4.13
N PRO A 524 30.93 -18.43 -3.10
CA PRO A 524 30.22 -17.50 -2.22
C PRO A 524 31.13 -16.50 -1.48
N ALA A 525 32.27 -16.94 -0.95
CA ALA A 525 33.20 -16.12 -0.16
C ALA A 525 33.77 -14.95 -0.97
N ARG A 526 33.90 -15.10 -2.29
CA ARG A 526 34.44 -14.06 -3.17
C ARG A 526 33.50 -12.86 -3.35
N ILE A 527 32.19 -13.09 -3.29
CA ILE A 527 31.18 -12.09 -3.66
C ILE A 527 30.33 -11.63 -2.47
N ALA A 528 30.33 -12.38 -1.36
CA ALA A 528 29.57 -12.02 -0.17
C ALA A 528 29.99 -10.63 0.32
N GLY A 529 29.01 -9.77 0.55
CA GLY A 529 29.26 -8.38 0.94
C GLY A 529 29.52 -7.40 -0.22
N ALA A 530 29.57 -7.88 -1.47
CA ALA A 530 29.64 -7.03 -2.66
C ALA A 530 28.23 -6.60 -3.13
N PHE A 531 28.20 -5.67 -4.09
CA PHE A 531 26.97 -5.27 -4.77
C PHE A 531 26.93 -5.73 -6.23
N PHE A 532 25.73 -5.93 -6.75
CA PHE A 532 25.47 -6.40 -8.11
C PHE A 532 24.25 -5.72 -8.73
N ILE A 533 24.14 -5.84 -10.05
CA ILE A 533 22.93 -5.46 -10.78
C ILE A 533 22.23 -6.72 -11.29
N ARG A 534 21.05 -7.01 -10.74
CA ARG A 534 20.32 -8.26 -10.96
C ARG A 534 20.08 -8.59 -12.44
N HIS A 535 19.63 -7.61 -13.23
CA HIS A 535 19.35 -7.79 -14.65
C HIS A 535 20.61 -7.80 -15.54
N HIS A 536 21.79 -7.51 -14.98
CA HIS A 536 23.08 -7.74 -15.61
C HIS A 536 23.65 -9.12 -15.21
N ALA A 537 22.77 -10.11 -15.04
CA ALA A 537 23.16 -11.49 -14.69
C ALA A 537 23.96 -11.60 -13.39
N PHE A 538 23.60 -10.81 -12.37
CA PHE A 538 24.27 -10.77 -11.07
C PHE A 538 25.77 -10.45 -11.14
N ARG A 539 26.24 -9.90 -12.27
CA ARG A 539 27.62 -9.47 -12.45
C ARG A 539 28.00 -8.47 -11.36
N VAL A 540 29.21 -8.63 -10.83
CA VAL A 540 29.85 -7.67 -9.93
C VAL A 540 30.97 -7.00 -10.72
N ARG A 541 30.95 -5.68 -10.81
CA ARG A 541 32.08 -4.87 -11.27
C ARG A 541 32.44 -3.86 -10.21
N ILE A 542 33.67 -3.40 -10.22
CA ILE A 542 34.11 -2.32 -9.33
C ILE A 542 33.20 -1.08 -9.44
N ASP A 543 32.76 -0.73 -10.66
CA ASP A 543 31.86 0.41 -10.88
C ASP A 543 30.40 0.11 -10.52
N ASP A 544 29.99 -1.16 -10.53
CA ASP A 544 28.69 -1.52 -9.98
C ASP A 544 28.70 -1.40 -8.45
N VAL A 545 29.86 -1.48 -7.77
CA VAL A 545 29.98 -1.38 -6.30
C VAL A 545 30.20 0.05 -5.84
N GLU A 546 31.01 0.84 -6.56
CA GLU A 546 31.36 2.23 -6.19
C GLU A 546 30.11 3.10 -5.95
N HIS A 547 29.12 3.04 -6.84
CA HIS A 547 27.92 3.87 -6.76
C HIS A 547 27.01 3.49 -5.58
N TYR A 548 26.94 2.21 -5.20
CA TYR A 548 26.23 1.82 -3.98
C TYR A 548 26.97 2.34 -2.75
N LEU A 549 28.30 2.27 -2.76
CA LEU A 549 29.15 2.66 -1.65
C LEU A 549 29.00 4.16 -1.36
N SER A 550 29.18 5.03 -2.37
CA SER A 550 29.05 6.49 -2.22
C SER A 550 27.64 6.90 -1.74
N GLY A 551 26.59 6.34 -2.34
CA GLY A 551 25.20 6.61 -1.92
C GLY A 551 24.90 6.17 -0.48
N LEU A 552 25.38 4.98 -0.08
CA LEU A 552 25.18 4.48 1.28
C LEU A 552 26.02 5.23 2.31
N ILE A 553 27.23 5.69 1.98
CA ILE A 553 28.04 6.53 2.86
C ILE A 553 27.34 7.86 3.13
N ALA A 554 26.78 8.49 2.10
CA ALA A 554 26.01 9.71 2.25
C ALA A 554 24.75 9.49 3.11
N TYR A 555 24.01 8.41 2.84
CA TYR A 555 22.82 8.04 3.62
C TYR A 555 23.16 7.67 5.08
N HIS A 556 24.28 7.01 5.33
CA HIS A 556 24.77 6.70 6.68
C HIS A 556 25.01 7.98 7.49
N ARG A 557 25.68 8.97 6.91
CA ARG A 557 25.89 10.28 7.55
C ARG A 557 24.55 10.95 7.87
N TYR A 558 23.63 10.96 6.92
CA TYR A 558 22.28 11.50 7.11
C TYR A 558 21.52 10.82 8.26
N LEU A 559 21.63 9.49 8.40
CA LEU A 559 21.04 8.77 9.54
C LEU A 559 21.70 9.13 10.88
N LEU A 560 23.03 9.32 10.92
CA LEU A 560 23.74 9.75 12.13
C LEU A 560 23.32 11.15 12.60
N GLU A 561 22.94 12.02 11.67
CA GLU A 561 22.41 13.35 11.95
C GLU A 561 20.95 13.33 12.41
N GLY A 562 20.34 12.14 12.58
CA GLY A 562 18.95 11.97 13.00
C GLY A 562 17.95 11.93 11.84
N ALA A 563 18.42 11.75 10.60
CA ALA A 563 17.62 11.79 9.38
C ALA A 563 16.76 13.07 9.26
N PRO A 564 17.38 14.27 9.36
CA PRO A 564 16.64 15.53 9.41
C PRO A 564 15.83 15.77 8.15
N GLN A 565 14.53 16.00 8.31
CA GLN A 565 13.64 16.38 7.23
C GLN A 565 13.46 17.90 7.20
N VAL A 566 13.51 18.47 6.01
CA VAL A 566 13.18 19.87 5.78
C VAL A 566 11.66 20.00 5.74
N ASP A 567 11.13 20.92 6.55
CA ASP A 567 9.72 21.26 6.54
C ASP A 567 9.39 22.22 5.40
N ALA A 568 8.17 22.10 4.86
CA ALA A 568 7.64 23.09 3.94
C ALA A 568 7.52 24.45 4.64
N VAL A 569 7.51 25.54 3.86
CA VAL A 569 7.27 26.86 4.43
C VAL A 569 5.81 26.90 4.89
N GLU A 570 5.58 27.12 6.20
CA GLU A 570 4.23 27.28 6.74
C GLU A 570 3.54 28.44 6.01
N HIS A 571 2.49 28.13 5.25
CA HIS A 571 1.54 29.14 4.83
C HIS A 571 0.74 29.57 6.06
N GLU A 572 0.71 30.88 6.35
CA GLU A 572 -0.07 31.46 7.46
C GLU A 572 -1.48 30.84 7.55
N ASN A 573 -1.77 30.28 8.73
CA ASN A 573 -3.08 29.99 9.31
C ASN A 573 -4.25 29.83 8.32
N LEU A 574 -4.41 28.62 7.77
CA LEU A 574 -5.71 28.18 7.27
C LEU A 574 -6.43 27.37 8.37
N PRO A 575 -7.75 27.54 8.53
CA PRO A 575 -8.51 26.97 9.64
C PRO A 575 -8.38 25.45 9.71
N ASP A 576 -8.27 24.97 10.94
CA ASP A 576 -8.03 23.59 11.32
C ASP A 576 -9.06 22.65 10.64
N ARG A 577 -8.55 21.84 9.70
CA ARG A 577 -9.21 20.71 9.00
C ARG A 577 -10.17 21.01 7.84
N THR A 578 -9.69 21.76 6.86
CA THR A 578 -10.15 21.62 5.47
C THR A 578 -9.06 20.93 4.62
N TRP A 579 -9.44 20.21 3.55
CA TRP A 579 -8.47 19.64 2.62
C TRP A 579 -7.85 20.76 1.80
N ASN A 580 -6.59 21.07 2.03
CA ASN A 580 -5.83 21.94 1.13
C ASN A 580 -5.15 21.12 0.02
N ALA A 581 -4.68 21.81 -1.02
CA ALA A 581 -4.09 21.18 -2.20
C ALA A 581 -2.90 20.27 -1.85
N HIS A 582 -2.06 20.70 -0.91
CA HIS A 582 -0.85 19.98 -0.49
C HIS A 582 -1.19 18.70 0.26
N THR A 583 -1.99 18.81 1.33
CA THR A 583 -2.42 17.67 2.16
C THR A 583 -3.13 16.63 1.30
N LEU A 584 -3.97 17.08 0.35
CA LEU A 584 -4.69 16.18 -0.53
C LEU A 584 -3.75 15.39 -1.45
N ALA A 585 -2.80 16.05 -2.12
CA ALA A 585 -1.78 15.40 -2.94
C ALA A 585 -0.93 14.41 -2.12
N GLN A 586 -0.49 14.83 -0.94
CA GLN A 586 0.32 14.02 -0.02
C GLN A 586 -0.41 12.74 0.44
N VAL A 587 -1.67 12.87 0.87
CA VAL A 587 -2.47 11.77 1.42
C VAL A 587 -2.91 10.79 0.34
N THR A 588 -3.25 11.30 -0.85
CA THR A 588 -3.71 10.47 -1.97
C THR A 588 -2.59 9.93 -2.84
N LEU A 589 -1.35 10.39 -2.65
CA LEU A 589 -0.22 10.18 -3.57
C LEU A 589 -0.58 10.64 -5.00
N GLY A 590 -1.42 11.68 -5.09
CA GLY A 590 -1.92 12.23 -6.34
C GLY A 590 -1.16 13.45 -6.79
N THR A 591 -1.20 13.71 -8.10
CA THR A 591 -0.58 14.88 -8.73
C THR A 591 -1.68 15.77 -9.31
N TRP A 592 -1.61 17.08 -9.07
CA TRP A 592 -2.55 18.03 -9.66
C TRP A 592 -2.26 18.21 -11.15
N ALA A 593 -3.02 17.54 -12.01
CA ALA A 593 -3.01 17.73 -13.46
C ALA A 593 -3.51 19.13 -13.85
N ARG A 594 -4.35 19.74 -13.00
CA ARG A 594 -4.67 21.17 -13.04
C ARG A 594 -4.66 21.72 -11.62
N GLN A 595 -3.75 22.65 -11.36
CA GLN A 595 -3.54 23.24 -10.03
C GLN A 595 -4.77 24.02 -9.56
N PRO A 596 -5.14 23.92 -8.27
CA PRO A 596 -6.12 24.80 -7.68
C PRO A 596 -5.55 26.21 -7.43
N PRO A 597 -6.40 27.24 -7.31
CA PRO A 597 -5.96 28.58 -6.95
C PRO A 597 -5.33 28.63 -5.55
N ILE A 598 -4.51 29.65 -5.29
CA ILE A 598 -3.91 29.90 -3.97
C ILE A 598 -5.02 30.05 -2.92
N GLY A 599 -4.86 29.40 -1.75
CA GLY A 599 -5.84 29.39 -0.67
C GLY A 599 -7.03 28.45 -0.91
N TRP A 600 -7.01 27.63 -1.97
CA TRP A 600 -8.05 26.63 -2.21
C TRP A 600 -8.16 25.63 -1.08
N CYS A 601 -9.40 25.30 -0.72
CA CYS A 601 -9.73 24.26 0.22
C CYS A 601 -10.96 23.47 -0.25
N ALA A 602 -11.11 22.27 0.30
CA ALA A 602 -12.28 21.42 0.13
C ALA A 602 -12.75 20.84 1.46
N THR A 603 -14.05 20.57 1.54
CA THR A 603 -14.72 20.06 2.74
C THR A 603 -14.81 18.53 2.77
N GLY A 604 -14.37 17.85 1.70
CA GLY A 604 -14.38 16.39 1.62
C GLY A 604 -14.50 15.88 0.19
N LEU A 605 -14.92 14.63 0.05
CA LEU A 605 -15.14 13.98 -1.25
C LEU A 605 -16.66 13.89 -1.56
N THR A 606 -17.00 13.66 -2.82
CA THR A 606 -18.30 13.13 -3.24
C THR A 606 -18.10 12.04 -4.29
N PRO A 607 -18.78 10.87 -4.20
CA PRO A 607 -18.67 9.81 -5.20
C PRO A 607 -19.53 10.08 -6.44
N SER A 608 -20.51 10.98 -6.34
CA SER A 608 -21.37 11.38 -7.46
C SER A 608 -21.90 12.80 -7.26
N MET A 609 -22.36 13.42 -8.34
CA MET A 609 -22.98 14.74 -8.28
C MET A 609 -24.37 14.72 -7.62
N GLN A 610 -25.02 13.56 -7.49
CA GLN A 610 -26.29 13.41 -6.77
C GLN A 610 -26.13 13.54 -5.26
N LEU A 611 -24.95 13.19 -4.72
CA LEU A 611 -24.62 13.26 -3.31
C LEU A 611 -23.72 14.48 -2.98
N PHE A 612 -23.63 15.42 -3.91
CA PHE A 612 -22.76 16.59 -3.80
C PHE A 612 -23.21 17.52 -2.67
N LYS A 613 -22.22 18.07 -1.96
CA LYS A 613 -22.37 19.24 -1.08
C LYS A 613 -21.32 20.27 -1.46
N PRO A 614 -21.55 21.57 -1.21
CA PRO A 614 -20.61 22.63 -1.55
C PRO A 614 -19.19 22.32 -1.09
N GLN A 615 -18.23 22.68 -1.95
CA GLN A 615 -16.79 22.54 -1.73
C GLN A 615 -16.26 21.10 -1.62
N ARG A 616 -17.00 20.08 -2.07
CA ARG A 616 -16.51 18.70 -2.13
C ARG A 616 -15.78 18.40 -3.44
N ILE A 617 -14.84 17.46 -3.38
CA ILE A 617 -14.05 16.95 -4.52
C ILE A 617 -14.83 15.80 -5.15
N LEU A 618 -15.09 15.85 -6.46
CA LEU A 618 -15.75 14.76 -7.17
C LEU A 618 -14.78 13.62 -7.46
N SER A 619 -14.96 12.45 -6.84
CA SER A 619 -14.16 11.25 -7.06
C SER A 619 -14.73 10.40 -8.20
N ARG A 620 -13.90 9.99 -9.17
CA ARG A 620 -14.31 9.22 -10.36
C ARG A 620 -13.62 7.83 -10.40
N PRO A 621 -14.35 6.72 -10.16
CA PRO A 621 -13.78 5.37 -10.13
C PRO A 621 -13.39 4.84 -11.52
N PRO A 622 -12.22 4.19 -11.69
CA PRO A 622 -11.96 3.33 -12.84
C PRO A 622 -12.80 2.03 -12.73
N PRO A 623 -13.35 1.42 -13.80
CA PRO A 623 -13.38 1.80 -15.21
C PRO A 623 -14.81 2.18 -15.60
N SER A 624 -15.47 3.11 -14.87
CA SER A 624 -16.75 3.61 -15.40
C SER A 624 -16.42 4.19 -16.77
N LYS A 625 -16.88 3.56 -17.85
CA LYS A 625 -16.60 3.96 -19.23
C LYS A 625 -16.54 5.48 -19.24
N ILE A 626 -15.35 6.07 -19.46
CA ILE A 626 -15.25 7.49 -19.76
C ILE A 626 -16.11 7.60 -21.01
N GLY A 627 -17.36 8.02 -20.80
CA GLY A 627 -18.32 8.05 -21.88
C GLY A 627 -17.84 9.08 -22.88
N PRO A 628 -18.29 9.01 -24.15
CA PRO A 628 -17.98 10.06 -25.12
C PRO A 628 -18.38 11.48 -24.63
N ASN A 629 -19.18 11.57 -23.56
CA ASN A 629 -19.70 12.82 -23.00
C ASN A 629 -19.08 13.22 -21.64
N GLU A 630 -18.01 12.57 -21.15
CA GLU A 630 -17.44 12.90 -19.84
C GLU A 630 -16.88 14.34 -19.84
N ALA A 631 -16.20 14.75 -20.90
CA ALA A 631 -15.70 16.11 -21.06
C ALA A 631 -16.83 17.16 -21.08
N GLN A 632 -17.95 16.85 -21.76
CA GLN A 632 -19.14 17.71 -21.74
C GLN A 632 -19.75 17.79 -20.34
N SER A 633 -19.75 16.69 -19.59
CA SER A 633 -20.25 16.67 -18.21
C SER A 633 -19.35 17.49 -17.29
N ALA A 634 -18.04 17.37 -17.44
CA ALA A 634 -17.05 18.18 -16.72
C ALA A 634 -17.24 19.68 -16.98
N GLN A 635 -17.45 20.08 -18.24
CA GLN A 635 -17.77 21.47 -18.61
C GLN A 635 -19.08 21.94 -17.98
N ARG A 636 -20.13 21.12 -17.98
CA ARG A 636 -21.41 21.46 -17.33
C ARG A 636 -21.26 21.63 -15.82
N TRP A 637 -20.52 20.75 -15.15
CA TRP A 637 -20.26 20.88 -13.71
C TRP A 637 -19.42 22.10 -13.39
N ALA A 638 -18.45 22.41 -14.24
CA ALA A 638 -17.71 23.65 -14.13
C ALA A 638 -18.60 24.86 -14.39
N GLN A 639 -19.58 24.83 -15.27
CA GLN A 639 -20.48 25.99 -15.48
C GLN A 639 -21.63 26.07 -14.47
N ALA A 640 -21.77 25.08 -13.58
CA ALA A 640 -22.80 25.11 -12.55
C ALA A 640 -22.58 26.25 -11.54
N ASN A 641 -23.67 26.67 -10.90
CA ASN A 641 -23.63 27.62 -9.78
C ASN A 641 -22.62 27.15 -8.71
N PRO A 642 -21.93 28.06 -8.00
CA PRO A 642 -20.91 27.71 -7.00
C PRO A 642 -21.37 26.67 -5.96
N GLU A 643 -22.65 26.70 -5.59
CA GLU A 643 -23.24 25.77 -4.62
C GLU A 643 -23.40 24.32 -5.14
N ARG A 644 -23.30 24.13 -6.46
CA ARG A 644 -23.43 22.83 -7.15
C ARG A 644 -22.19 22.47 -7.97
N ARG A 645 -21.14 23.29 -7.91
CA ARG A 645 -19.88 23.12 -8.62
C ARG A 645 -18.89 22.38 -7.72
N PRO A 646 -18.28 21.27 -8.17
CA PRO A 646 -17.27 20.58 -7.37
C PRO A 646 -16.02 21.46 -7.20
N SER A 647 -15.39 21.41 -6.02
CA SER A 647 -14.16 22.18 -5.75
C SER A 647 -12.98 21.68 -6.57
N ALA A 648 -12.95 20.39 -6.89
CA ALA A 648 -11.98 19.72 -7.73
C ALA A 648 -12.53 18.40 -8.26
N VAL A 649 -11.86 17.81 -9.24
CA VAL A 649 -12.10 16.44 -9.72
C VAL A 649 -10.91 15.56 -9.33
N MET A 650 -11.17 14.38 -8.75
CA MET A 650 -10.15 13.36 -8.48
C MET A 650 -10.39 12.15 -9.39
N CYS A 651 -9.41 11.81 -10.23
CA CYS A 651 -9.56 10.82 -11.31
C CYS A 651 -8.26 10.07 -11.61
N VAL A 652 -8.35 8.95 -12.33
CA VAL A 652 -7.16 8.23 -12.83
C VAL A 652 -6.66 8.79 -14.16
N ASP A 653 -7.57 9.08 -15.07
CA ASP A 653 -7.29 9.75 -16.34
C ASP A 653 -7.80 11.21 -16.29
N PRO A 654 -6.90 12.21 -16.30
CA PRO A 654 -7.28 13.61 -16.22
C PRO A 654 -7.77 14.18 -17.56
N ALA A 655 -7.50 13.52 -18.70
CA ALA A 655 -7.72 14.10 -20.04
C ALA A 655 -9.14 14.67 -20.27
N PRO A 656 -10.24 14.01 -19.82
CA PRO A 656 -11.59 14.56 -20.00
C PRO A 656 -11.88 15.84 -19.21
N TYR A 657 -11.07 16.17 -18.20
CA TYR A 657 -11.38 17.23 -17.23
C TYR A 657 -10.50 18.47 -17.37
N LEU A 658 -9.38 18.40 -18.11
CA LEU A 658 -8.40 19.48 -18.20
C LEU A 658 -9.00 20.80 -18.70
N ASP A 659 -9.87 20.71 -19.70
CA ASP A 659 -10.52 21.87 -20.33
C ASP A 659 -11.74 22.41 -19.55
N SER A 660 -12.12 21.76 -18.45
CA SER A 660 -13.35 22.10 -17.73
C SER A 660 -13.28 23.45 -17.00
N GLY A 661 -12.10 23.87 -16.56
CA GLY A 661 -11.97 25.03 -15.66
C GLY A 661 -11.65 24.66 -14.22
N LEU A 662 -11.91 23.40 -13.83
CA LEU A 662 -11.82 22.94 -12.44
C LEU A 662 -10.42 22.42 -12.11
N PRO A 663 -9.98 22.49 -10.84
CA PRO A 663 -8.79 21.77 -10.40
C PRO A 663 -8.95 20.27 -10.60
N VAL A 664 -7.89 19.58 -11.05
CA VAL A 664 -7.91 18.15 -11.36
C VAL A 664 -6.75 17.45 -10.65
N LEU A 665 -7.08 16.56 -9.72
CA LEU A 665 -6.14 15.70 -9.01
C LEU A 665 -6.11 14.32 -9.69
N GLN A 666 -5.00 14.00 -10.31
CA GLN A 666 -4.74 12.68 -10.87
C GLN A 666 -4.20 11.74 -9.79
N VAL A 667 -4.79 10.57 -9.63
CA VAL A 667 -4.35 9.52 -8.70
C VAL A 667 -4.21 8.18 -9.42
N ALA A 668 -3.40 7.27 -8.90
CA ALA A 668 -3.23 5.94 -9.52
C ALA A 668 -4.51 5.09 -9.41
N ASP A 669 -5.23 5.19 -8.30
CA ASP A 669 -6.49 4.51 -8.03
C ASP A 669 -7.36 5.38 -7.11
N THR A 670 -8.55 5.77 -7.56
CA THR A 670 -9.44 6.65 -6.79
C THR A 670 -10.11 5.95 -5.61
N GLY A 671 -10.20 4.62 -5.63
CA GLY A 671 -10.64 3.81 -4.49
C GLY A 671 -9.61 3.83 -3.37
N ASP A 672 -8.34 3.55 -3.68
CA ASP A 672 -7.26 3.63 -2.68
C ASP A 672 -7.08 5.06 -2.17
N ALA A 673 -7.09 6.06 -3.04
CA ALA A 673 -7.03 7.47 -2.64
C ALA A 673 -8.16 7.83 -1.63
N THR A 674 -9.39 7.37 -1.88
CA THR A 674 -10.51 7.56 -0.97
C THR A 674 -10.26 6.88 0.38
N LEU A 675 -9.71 5.66 0.39
CA LEU A 675 -9.33 4.94 1.62
C LEU A 675 -8.24 5.68 2.40
N GLN A 676 -7.21 6.19 1.73
CA GLN A 676 -6.13 6.95 2.38
C GLN A 676 -6.65 8.24 3.01
N MET A 677 -7.52 8.98 2.31
CA MET A 677 -8.17 10.16 2.85
C MET A 677 -8.98 9.85 4.10
N GLY A 678 -9.78 8.77 4.08
CA GLY A 678 -10.52 8.32 5.26
C GLY A 678 -9.61 7.95 6.45
N ARG A 679 -8.52 7.22 6.19
CA ARG A 679 -7.52 6.86 7.21
C ARG A 679 -6.82 8.09 7.80
N HIS A 680 -6.50 9.08 6.97
CA HIS A 680 -5.88 10.32 7.42
C HIS A 680 -6.86 11.11 8.30
N ALA A 681 -8.10 11.30 7.83
CA ALA A 681 -9.13 11.99 8.60
C ALA A 681 -9.38 11.32 9.95
N ARG A 682 -9.48 9.98 9.99
CA ARG A 682 -9.66 9.24 11.25
C ARG A 682 -8.48 9.37 12.20
N ARG A 683 -7.24 9.26 11.72
CA ARG A 683 -6.03 9.39 12.55
C ARG A 683 -5.98 10.75 13.25
N ASN A 684 -6.42 11.79 12.57
CA ASN A 684 -6.39 13.13 13.11
C ASN A 684 -7.60 13.42 14.01
N PHE A 685 -8.73 12.71 13.93
CA PHE A 685 -9.92 13.01 14.75
C PHE A 685 -9.72 12.78 16.26
N PRO A 686 -9.81 13.83 17.10
CA PRO A 686 -9.61 13.73 18.54
C PRO A 686 -10.89 13.36 19.30
N GLY A 687 -12.04 13.38 18.63
CA GLY A 687 -13.34 13.10 19.24
C GLY A 687 -13.64 11.61 19.40
N GLN A 688 -14.82 11.32 19.94
CA GLN A 688 -15.26 9.95 20.19
C GLN A 688 -15.97 9.36 18.97
N VAL A 689 -15.86 8.04 18.78
CA VAL A 689 -16.26 7.35 17.54
C VAL A 689 -17.08 6.12 17.89
N PHE A 690 -18.29 6.06 17.35
CA PHE A 690 -19.25 4.97 17.49
C PHE A 690 -19.31 4.19 16.17
N GLY A 691 -19.07 2.88 16.24
CA GLY A 691 -19.25 1.97 15.10
C GLY A 691 -20.49 1.11 15.29
N VAL A 692 -21.44 1.14 14.36
CA VAL A 692 -22.74 0.45 14.50
C VAL A 692 -22.89 -0.64 13.44
N THR A 693 -23.13 -1.88 13.88
CA THR A 693 -23.45 -3.01 13.01
C THR A 693 -24.63 -3.85 13.53
N GLY A 694 -25.09 -4.78 12.71
CA GLY A 694 -26.20 -5.70 13.01
C GLY A 694 -27.00 -6.11 11.77
N SER A 695 -27.92 -7.06 11.92
CA SER A 695 -28.80 -7.52 10.82
C SER A 695 -29.96 -6.54 10.56
N PHE A 696 -30.40 -5.79 11.58
CA PHE A 696 -31.48 -4.80 11.52
C PHE A 696 -31.15 -3.61 12.44
N GLY A 697 -31.94 -2.53 12.43
CA GLY A 697 -31.80 -1.40 13.37
C GLY A 697 -30.61 -0.46 13.18
N LYS A 698 -29.59 -0.83 12.38
CA LYS A 698 -28.35 -0.04 12.18
C LYS A 698 -28.59 1.44 11.88
N THR A 699 -29.27 1.75 10.77
CA THR A 699 -29.50 3.12 10.30
C THR A 699 -30.30 3.93 11.32
N THR A 700 -31.31 3.31 11.94
CA THR A 700 -32.11 3.93 13.00
C THR A 700 -31.25 4.24 14.23
N VAL A 701 -30.40 3.31 14.68
CA VAL A 701 -29.51 3.52 15.82
C VAL A 701 -28.46 4.59 15.52
N VAL A 702 -27.91 4.66 14.29
CA VAL A 702 -27.01 5.74 13.89
C VAL A 702 -27.71 7.09 13.96
N ALA A 703 -28.92 7.20 13.38
CA ALA A 703 -29.70 8.44 13.41
C ALA A 703 -30.10 8.86 14.84
N MET A 704 -30.49 7.89 15.67
CA MET A 704 -30.91 8.11 17.05
C MET A 704 -29.72 8.49 17.96
N LEU A 705 -28.56 7.84 17.80
CA LEU A 705 -27.31 8.24 18.46
C LEU A 705 -26.92 9.66 18.05
N ALA A 706 -26.94 9.95 16.75
CA ALA A 706 -26.57 11.28 16.28
C ALA A 706 -27.55 12.37 16.73
N HIS A 707 -28.84 12.06 16.81
CA HIS A 707 -29.84 12.96 17.39
C HIS A 707 -29.53 13.26 18.86
N ALA A 708 -29.27 12.24 19.66
CA ALA A 708 -28.95 12.41 21.08
C ALA A 708 -27.62 13.15 21.30
N LEU A 709 -26.56 12.75 20.59
CA LEU A 709 -25.20 13.29 20.76
C LEU A 709 -25.09 14.79 20.45
N LYS A 710 -26.00 15.34 19.62
CA LYS A 710 -26.07 16.78 19.32
C LYS A 710 -26.22 17.63 20.58
N HIS A 711 -26.80 17.07 21.65
CA HIS A 711 -26.91 17.76 22.93
C HIS A 711 -25.55 18.14 23.52
N TRP A 712 -24.50 17.33 23.30
CA TRP A 712 -23.15 17.54 23.86
C TRP A 712 -22.14 18.15 22.87
N GLY A 713 -22.48 18.22 21.58
CA GLY A 713 -21.68 18.91 20.56
C GLY A 713 -21.92 18.45 19.12
N GLY A 714 -21.11 18.95 18.19
CA GLY A 714 -21.22 18.61 16.77
C GLY A 714 -21.05 17.12 16.50
N VAL A 715 -21.86 16.57 15.59
CA VAL A 715 -21.87 15.14 15.24
C VAL A 715 -21.68 14.95 13.74
N GLY A 716 -20.71 14.11 13.37
CA GLY A 716 -20.62 13.52 12.04
C GLY A 716 -21.30 12.15 12.01
N GLN A 717 -22.04 11.84 10.95
CA GLN A 717 -22.70 10.53 10.81
C GLN A 717 -22.59 10.00 9.39
N THR A 718 -22.71 8.69 9.20
CA THR A 718 -22.78 8.09 7.85
C THR A 718 -23.88 8.74 7.00
N GLU A 719 -23.49 9.21 5.83
CA GLU A 719 -24.37 9.70 4.77
C GLU A 719 -24.75 8.55 3.82
N ALA A 720 -26.00 8.52 3.36
CA ALA A 720 -26.54 7.50 2.47
C ALA A 720 -26.31 6.05 2.99
N ASN A 721 -26.21 5.08 2.10
CA ASN A 721 -25.91 3.67 2.40
C ASN A 721 -24.40 3.38 2.37
N ALA A 722 -23.56 4.38 2.65
CA ALA A 722 -22.11 4.31 2.50
C ALA A 722 -21.42 3.62 3.69
N ASN A 723 -21.77 2.35 3.90
CA ASN A 723 -21.40 1.53 5.08
C ASN A 723 -20.39 0.40 4.76
N LEU A 724 -19.83 0.39 3.54
CA LEU A 724 -18.71 -0.45 3.09
C LEU A 724 -17.39 0.35 3.10
N PRO A 725 -16.20 -0.28 2.97
CA PRO A 725 -14.92 0.41 3.22
C PRO A 725 -14.74 1.76 2.51
N HIS A 726 -15.03 1.82 1.21
CA HIS A 726 -14.91 3.06 0.42
C HIS A 726 -15.95 4.12 0.84
N GLY A 727 -17.18 3.69 1.13
CA GLY A 727 -18.23 4.58 1.63
C GLY A 727 -17.93 5.15 3.01
N ILE A 728 -17.40 4.32 3.90
CA ILE A 728 -16.92 4.73 5.23
C ILE A 728 -15.77 5.72 5.09
N ALA A 729 -14.78 5.42 4.24
CA ALA A 729 -13.63 6.28 4.05
C ALA A 729 -14.01 7.64 3.42
N TRP A 730 -14.94 7.64 2.46
CA TRP A 730 -15.54 8.87 1.94
C TRP A 730 -16.20 9.69 3.06
N ASN A 731 -17.03 9.07 3.90
CA ASN A 731 -17.67 9.75 5.02
C ASN A 731 -16.65 10.34 5.99
N LEU A 732 -15.66 9.56 6.42
CA LEU A 732 -14.57 10.00 7.29
C LEU A 732 -13.84 11.22 6.71
N ALA A 733 -13.55 11.20 5.41
CA ALA A 733 -12.91 12.32 4.72
C ALA A 733 -13.81 13.56 4.57
N SER A 734 -15.10 13.45 4.84
CA SER A 734 -16.10 14.50 4.54
C SER A 734 -16.94 14.90 5.76
N MET A 735 -16.58 14.44 6.96
CA MET A 735 -17.31 14.74 8.18
C MET A 735 -17.18 16.23 8.53
N PRO A 736 -18.27 16.86 9.02
CA PRO A 736 -18.27 18.27 9.36
C PRO A 736 -17.32 18.57 10.52
N HIS A 737 -16.75 19.78 10.52
CA HIS A 737 -15.90 20.31 11.60
C HIS A 737 -16.45 21.66 12.10
N PRO A 738 -16.42 21.95 13.41
CA PRO A 738 -15.95 21.08 14.51
C PRO A 738 -17.01 20.05 14.94
N ALA A 739 -16.68 18.76 14.86
CA ALA A 739 -17.47 17.68 15.43
C ALA A 739 -16.74 17.08 16.65
N LYS A 740 -17.50 16.75 17.71
CA LYS A 740 -16.99 16.03 18.89
C LYS A 740 -17.23 14.52 18.79
N PHE A 741 -18.20 14.11 18.00
CA PHE A 741 -18.63 12.72 17.89
C PHE A 741 -18.77 12.29 16.44
N TRP A 742 -18.37 11.06 16.12
CA TRP A 742 -18.66 10.40 14.84
C TRP A 742 -19.46 9.12 15.04
N VAL A 743 -20.53 8.94 14.27
CA VAL A 743 -21.41 7.76 14.34
C VAL A 743 -21.45 7.08 12.97
N LEU A 744 -20.86 5.89 12.87
CA LEU A 744 -20.61 5.24 11.58
C LEU A 744 -21.34 3.90 11.47
N GLU A 745 -22.16 3.77 10.42
CA GLU A 745 -22.77 2.50 10.04
C GLU A 745 -21.74 1.58 9.37
N MET A 746 -21.65 0.32 9.79
CA MET A 746 -20.68 -0.67 9.29
C MET A 746 -21.39 -1.95 8.83
N ALA A 747 -21.40 -2.18 7.51
CA ALA A 747 -21.92 -3.42 6.92
C ALA A 747 -20.92 -4.58 7.06
N VAL A 748 -21.43 -5.82 7.00
CA VAL A 748 -20.63 -7.03 7.29
C VAL A 748 -19.61 -7.40 6.21
N GLY A 749 -19.80 -6.92 4.96
CA GLY A 749 -19.06 -7.41 3.79
C GLY A 749 -17.54 -7.47 3.95
N ARG A 750 -16.92 -6.43 4.52
CA ARG A 750 -15.48 -6.41 4.86
C ARG A 750 -15.23 -5.86 6.26
N MET A 751 -15.88 -6.46 7.26
CA MET A 751 -15.86 -5.97 8.64
C MET A 751 -14.45 -5.73 9.24
N PRO A 752 -13.43 -6.59 9.03
CA PRO A 752 -12.08 -6.29 9.51
C PRO A 752 -11.51 -4.97 8.99
N ILE A 753 -11.71 -4.68 7.70
CA ILE A 753 -11.25 -3.43 7.07
C ILE A 753 -12.07 -2.26 7.61
N ASN A 754 -13.39 -2.43 7.75
CA ASN A 754 -14.24 -1.41 8.35
C ASN A 754 -13.76 -1.07 9.78
N SER A 755 -13.48 -2.08 10.60
CA SER A 755 -12.95 -1.89 11.96
C SER A 755 -11.62 -1.14 11.95
N GLU A 756 -10.70 -1.49 11.06
CA GLU A 756 -9.40 -0.83 10.93
C GLU A 756 -9.50 0.64 10.47
N LEU A 757 -10.45 0.95 9.58
CA LEU A 757 -10.73 2.30 9.10
C LEU A 757 -11.40 3.17 10.17
N VAL A 758 -12.39 2.61 10.88
CA VAL A 758 -13.21 3.35 11.85
C VAL A 758 -12.51 3.47 13.20
N ARG A 759 -11.80 2.44 13.66
CA ARG A 759 -11.21 2.31 15.00
C ARG A 759 -12.18 2.84 16.08
N PRO A 760 -13.35 2.20 16.24
CA PRO A 760 -14.37 2.73 17.13
C PRO A 760 -13.88 2.69 18.58
N HIS A 761 -14.29 3.68 19.36
CA HIS A 761 -14.14 3.67 20.82
C HIS A 761 -15.29 2.86 21.45
N ILE A 762 -16.46 2.91 20.82
CA ILE A 762 -17.67 2.19 21.23
C ILE A 762 -18.21 1.48 19.99
N ALA A 763 -18.31 0.15 20.05
CA ALA A 763 -18.90 -0.66 18.99
C ALA A 763 -20.28 -1.19 19.43
N VAL A 764 -21.28 -1.00 18.58
CA VAL A 764 -22.67 -1.35 18.84
C VAL A 764 -23.08 -2.47 17.90
N VAL A 765 -23.58 -3.57 18.47
CA VAL A 765 -24.20 -4.68 17.72
C VAL A 765 -25.69 -4.70 18.05
N THR A 766 -26.50 -4.19 17.12
CA THR A 766 -27.95 -4.01 17.32
C THR A 766 -28.73 -5.33 17.38
N GLY A 767 -28.18 -6.42 16.80
CA GLY A 767 -28.78 -7.75 16.83
C GLY A 767 -28.42 -8.61 15.61
N ILE A 768 -28.77 -9.90 15.69
CA ILE A 768 -28.49 -10.91 14.66
C ILE A 768 -29.78 -11.63 14.25
N ALA A 769 -30.01 -11.69 12.95
CA ALA A 769 -31.08 -12.43 12.28
C ALA A 769 -30.65 -12.82 10.86
N PRO A 770 -31.33 -13.82 10.24
CA PRO A 770 -31.13 -14.17 8.83
C PRO A 770 -31.21 -12.93 7.92
N ALA A 771 -30.08 -12.61 7.27
CA ALA A 771 -29.94 -11.54 6.29
C ALA A 771 -28.64 -11.76 5.51
N HIS A 772 -28.65 -11.54 4.19
CA HIS A 772 -27.48 -11.73 3.32
C HIS A 772 -26.88 -13.14 3.39
N LEU A 773 -27.72 -14.16 3.66
CA LEU A 773 -27.25 -15.55 3.84
C LEU A 773 -26.70 -16.14 2.55
N GLU A 774 -27.20 -15.69 1.40
CA GLU A 774 -26.65 -16.04 0.08
C GLU A 774 -25.12 -15.82 -0.01
N TYR A 775 -24.60 -14.77 0.65
CA TYR A 775 -23.18 -14.42 0.64
C TYR A 775 -22.39 -14.95 1.84
N HIS A 776 -23.07 -15.41 2.89
CA HIS A 776 -22.46 -15.68 4.19
C HIS A 776 -22.73 -17.10 4.73
N GLY A 777 -23.57 -17.87 4.05
CA GLY A 777 -23.93 -19.24 4.41
C GLY A 777 -24.85 -19.28 5.62
N THR A 778 -24.27 -19.49 6.80
CA THR A 778 -25.02 -19.73 8.04
C THR A 778 -25.15 -18.46 8.90
N LEU A 779 -26.12 -18.48 9.82
CA LEU A 779 -26.30 -17.40 10.79
C LEU A 779 -25.10 -17.26 11.74
N GLU A 780 -24.47 -18.38 12.10
CA GLU A 780 -23.23 -18.39 12.90
C GLU A 780 -22.07 -17.71 12.15
N ASN A 781 -21.90 -18.00 10.86
CA ASN A 781 -20.88 -17.34 10.03
C ASN A 781 -21.13 -15.84 9.92
N LEU A 782 -22.38 -15.42 9.80
CA LEU A 782 -22.77 -14.01 9.84
C LEU A 782 -22.38 -13.36 11.17
N ALA A 783 -22.65 -14.03 12.30
CA ALA A 783 -22.26 -13.59 13.64
C ALA A 783 -20.74 -13.44 13.77
N ARG A 784 -19.97 -14.47 13.39
CA ARG A 784 -18.49 -14.44 13.37
C ARG A 784 -17.96 -13.26 12.55
N LYS A 785 -18.46 -13.05 11.33
CA LYS A 785 -18.03 -11.93 10.48
C LYS A 785 -18.35 -10.57 11.10
N LYS A 786 -19.53 -10.40 11.71
CA LYS A 786 -19.90 -9.13 12.39
C LYS A 786 -19.09 -8.88 13.65
N SER A 787 -18.73 -9.92 14.40
CA SER A 787 -17.89 -9.79 15.62
C SER A 787 -16.52 -9.20 15.34
N ALA A 788 -16.03 -9.27 14.09
CA ALA A 788 -14.79 -8.63 13.67
C ALA A 788 -14.81 -7.08 13.76
N ILE A 789 -15.95 -6.46 14.09
CA ILE A 789 -16.03 -5.03 14.41
C ILE A 789 -15.10 -4.65 15.58
N PHE A 790 -14.84 -5.59 16.51
CA PHE A 790 -13.98 -5.38 17.67
C PHE A 790 -12.47 -5.43 17.37
N ARG A 791 -12.09 -5.97 16.20
CA ARG A 791 -10.70 -6.36 15.88
C ARG A 791 -9.67 -5.23 16.04
N SER A 792 -10.04 -4.01 15.67
CA SER A 792 -9.14 -2.84 15.68
C SER A 792 -9.53 -1.79 16.72
N MET A 793 -10.33 -2.19 17.72
CA MET A 793 -10.61 -1.35 18.89
C MET A 793 -9.42 -1.37 19.85
N ALA A 794 -9.21 -0.25 20.55
CA ALA A 794 -8.23 -0.19 21.62
C ALA A 794 -8.73 -0.95 22.87
N PRO A 795 -7.85 -1.61 23.63
CA PRO A 795 -8.19 -2.15 24.95
C PRO A 795 -8.85 -1.09 25.85
N GLY A 796 -9.85 -1.48 26.62
CA GLY A 796 -10.66 -0.57 27.45
C GLY A 796 -11.78 0.15 26.70
N GLY A 797 -11.93 -0.06 25.37
CA GLY A 797 -13.12 0.36 24.63
C GLY A 797 -14.38 -0.42 25.04
N HIS A 798 -15.54 -0.06 24.49
CA HIS A 798 -16.82 -0.65 24.90
C HIS A 798 -17.54 -1.38 23.76
N ALA A 799 -18.07 -2.57 24.05
CA ALA A 799 -18.96 -3.32 23.18
C ALA A 799 -20.39 -3.30 23.73
N VAL A 800 -21.32 -2.72 22.97
CA VAL A 800 -22.74 -2.67 23.31
C VAL A 800 -23.48 -3.77 22.56
N LEU A 801 -24.01 -4.75 23.30
CA LEU A 801 -24.55 -6.00 22.75
C LEU A 801 -26.00 -6.25 23.18
N SER A 802 -26.85 -6.69 22.25
CA SER A 802 -28.18 -7.19 22.59
C SER A 802 -28.05 -8.54 23.31
N ARG A 803 -28.50 -8.64 24.57
CA ARG A 803 -28.47 -9.90 25.34
C ARG A 803 -29.45 -10.94 24.79
N ASP A 804 -30.52 -10.49 24.14
CA ASP A 804 -31.56 -11.35 23.57
C ASP A 804 -31.16 -11.98 22.22
N MET A 805 -30.03 -11.59 21.64
CA MET A 805 -29.65 -12.03 20.29
C MET A 805 -29.09 -13.46 20.28
N PRO A 806 -29.36 -14.24 19.22
CA PRO A 806 -28.66 -15.50 19.03
C PRO A 806 -27.16 -15.24 18.87
N TYR A 807 -26.34 -16.17 19.36
CA TYR A 807 -24.88 -16.07 19.40
C TYR A 807 -24.33 -14.92 20.26
N TYR A 808 -25.08 -14.43 21.26
CA TYR A 808 -24.58 -13.44 22.22
C TYR A 808 -23.18 -13.81 22.77
N GLU A 809 -23.01 -15.05 23.24
CA GLU A 809 -21.74 -15.54 23.82
C GLU A 809 -20.57 -15.43 22.85
N LEU A 810 -20.80 -15.59 21.55
CA LEU A 810 -19.78 -15.43 20.52
C LEU A 810 -19.28 -13.99 20.46
N PHE A 811 -20.20 -13.01 20.52
CA PHE A 811 -19.83 -11.60 20.54
C PHE A 811 -19.19 -11.18 21.86
N ALA A 812 -19.71 -11.66 22.99
CA ALA A 812 -19.14 -11.40 24.31
C ALA A 812 -17.70 -11.92 24.40
N SER A 813 -17.46 -13.17 23.99
CA SER A 813 -16.12 -13.77 23.94
C SER A 813 -15.18 -13.01 23.02
N ALA A 814 -15.66 -12.54 21.85
CA ALA A 814 -14.85 -11.75 20.92
C ALA A 814 -14.49 -10.36 21.50
N ALA A 815 -15.40 -9.72 22.24
CA ALA A 815 -15.15 -8.45 22.92
C ALA A 815 -14.16 -8.63 24.08
N GLU A 816 -14.30 -9.70 24.87
CA GLU A 816 -13.38 -10.04 25.95
C GLU A 816 -11.97 -10.34 25.43
N ALA A 817 -11.85 -11.11 24.35
CA ALA A 817 -10.57 -11.37 23.68
C ALA A 817 -9.89 -10.07 23.19
N ALA A 818 -10.69 -9.05 22.84
CA ALA A 818 -10.22 -7.72 22.49
C ALA A 818 -9.98 -6.80 23.72
N ARG A 819 -10.19 -7.30 24.94
CA ARG A 819 -10.10 -6.57 26.22
C ARG A 819 -11.03 -5.35 26.28
N LEU A 820 -12.26 -5.54 25.84
CA LEU A 820 -13.31 -4.51 25.85
C LEU A 820 -14.26 -4.71 27.03
N HIS A 821 -14.88 -3.63 27.48
CA HIS A 821 -15.99 -3.67 28.43
C HIS A 821 -17.29 -3.96 27.69
N VAL A 822 -17.99 -5.02 28.08
CA VAL A 822 -19.29 -5.37 27.50
C VAL A 822 -20.39 -4.68 28.31
N ILE A 823 -21.29 -3.98 27.61
CA ILE A 823 -22.55 -3.46 28.15
C ILE A 823 -23.68 -4.10 27.37
N SER A 824 -24.52 -4.84 28.07
CA SER A 824 -25.62 -5.58 27.48
C SER A 824 -26.95 -4.85 27.63
N PHE A 825 -27.80 -4.94 26.61
CA PHE A 825 -29.16 -4.39 26.64
C PHE A 825 -30.17 -5.42 26.15
N GLY A 826 -31.43 -5.27 26.54
CA GLY A 826 -32.47 -6.19 26.08
C GLY A 826 -33.58 -6.42 27.07
N GLU A 827 -34.31 -7.52 26.91
CA GLU A 827 -35.39 -7.96 27.80
C GLU A 827 -34.91 -9.03 28.78
N HIS A 828 -33.82 -9.72 28.42
CA HIS A 828 -33.16 -10.73 29.21
C HIS A 828 -32.93 -10.27 30.65
N THR A 829 -33.11 -11.18 31.60
CA THR A 829 -32.99 -10.91 33.04
C THR A 829 -31.62 -10.41 33.46
N GLU A 830 -30.58 -10.80 32.71
CA GLU A 830 -29.18 -10.43 32.93
C GLU A 830 -28.70 -9.26 32.07
N ALA A 831 -29.59 -8.58 31.32
CA ALA A 831 -29.19 -7.38 30.59
C ALA A 831 -28.87 -6.23 31.56
N ASP A 832 -27.76 -5.53 31.33
CA ASP A 832 -27.35 -4.37 32.14
C ASP A 832 -28.36 -3.21 32.01
N LEU A 833 -28.85 -3.01 30.78
CA LEU A 833 -29.98 -2.14 30.45
C LEU A 833 -31.18 -3.00 30.03
N ARG A 834 -32.08 -3.24 30.97
CA ARG A 834 -33.21 -4.16 30.80
C ARG A 834 -34.53 -3.43 30.56
N LEU A 835 -35.25 -3.80 29.49
CA LEU A 835 -36.64 -3.44 29.30
C LEU A 835 -37.52 -4.21 30.29
N LEU A 836 -38.31 -3.50 31.10
CA LEU A 836 -39.27 -4.11 32.02
C LEU A 836 -40.66 -4.15 31.42
N ASP A 837 -41.08 -3.07 30.78
CA ASP A 837 -42.41 -2.90 30.23
C ASP A 837 -42.44 -1.79 29.17
N CYS A 838 -43.32 -1.92 28.17
CA CYS A 838 -43.62 -0.85 27.24
C CYS A 838 -45.07 -0.93 26.75
N SER A 839 -45.73 0.22 26.65
CA SER A 839 -47.11 0.33 26.17
C SER A 839 -47.22 1.36 25.05
N SER A 840 -47.81 0.96 23.93
CA SER A 840 -48.04 1.84 22.78
C SER A 840 -49.30 2.68 22.97
N GLU A 841 -49.17 3.99 22.81
CA GLU A 841 -50.28 4.93 22.65
C GLU A 841 -50.41 5.35 21.18
N ALA A 842 -51.42 6.16 20.89
CA ALA A 842 -51.71 6.62 19.53
C ALA A 842 -50.56 7.40 18.88
N ASN A 843 -49.66 8.05 19.65
CA ASN A 843 -48.56 8.87 19.12
C ASN A 843 -47.20 8.67 19.82
N GLN A 844 -47.13 7.83 20.84
CA GLN A 844 -45.90 7.59 21.61
C GLN A 844 -45.88 6.17 22.18
N VAL A 845 -44.73 5.75 22.70
CA VAL A 845 -44.59 4.52 23.50
C VAL A 845 -44.03 4.91 24.85
N ASN A 846 -44.72 4.52 25.92
CA ASN A 846 -44.22 4.68 27.29
C ASN A 846 -43.34 3.48 27.64
N VAL A 847 -42.19 3.73 28.24
CA VAL A 847 -41.16 2.73 28.50
C VAL A 847 -40.78 2.74 29.98
N ARG A 848 -40.71 1.55 30.57
CA ARG A 848 -40.06 1.32 31.87
C ARG A 848 -38.87 0.40 31.67
N ALA A 849 -37.70 0.86 32.09
CA ALA A 849 -36.45 0.10 31.98
C ALA A 849 -35.66 0.12 33.30
N ARG A 850 -34.63 -0.71 33.40
CA ARG A 850 -33.69 -0.74 34.52
C ARG A 850 -32.27 -0.62 33.99
N CYS A 851 -31.48 0.26 34.57
CA CYS A 851 -30.06 0.45 34.25
C CYS A 851 -29.25 0.51 35.55
N ALA A 852 -28.27 -0.38 35.72
CA ALA A 852 -27.43 -0.45 36.92
C ALA A 852 -28.24 -0.42 38.24
N GLY A 853 -29.36 -1.15 38.29
CA GLY A 853 -30.27 -1.21 39.44
C GLY A 853 -31.25 -0.05 39.59
N LYS A 854 -31.10 1.05 38.84
CA LYS A 854 -32.03 2.20 38.86
C LYS A 854 -33.18 2.00 37.87
N LEU A 855 -34.38 2.38 38.27
CA LEU A 855 -35.55 2.40 37.38
C LEU A 855 -35.53 3.67 36.52
N LEU A 856 -35.74 3.49 35.22
CA LEU A 856 -35.87 4.55 34.22
C LEU A 856 -37.30 4.53 33.67
N SER A 857 -37.91 5.69 33.50
CA SER A 857 -39.23 5.85 32.87
C SER A 857 -39.19 7.01 31.90
N PHE A 858 -39.58 6.76 30.64
CA PHE A 858 -39.54 7.74 29.56
C PHE A 858 -40.53 7.39 28.46
N SER A 859 -40.80 8.33 27.56
CA SER A 859 -41.61 8.10 26.35
C SER A 859 -40.82 8.35 25.08
N LEU A 860 -41.19 7.66 24.00
CA LEU A 860 -40.62 7.83 22.66
C LEU A 860 -41.73 8.13 21.66
N GLN A 861 -41.52 9.09 20.75
CA GLN A 861 -42.44 9.34 19.64
C GLN A 861 -42.30 8.27 18.54
N ALA A 862 -41.12 7.65 18.43
CA ALA A 862 -40.88 6.50 17.58
C ALA A 862 -41.54 5.23 18.13
N ARG A 863 -42.48 4.68 17.35
CA ARG A 863 -43.37 3.61 17.82
C ARG A 863 -42.83 2.21 17.64
N GLY A 864 -43.35 1.30 18.46
CA GLY A 864 -43.07 -0.12 18.40
C GLY A 864 -41.93 -0.55 19.32
N ARG A 865 -42.07 -1.77 19.85
CA ARG A 865 -41.10 -2.37 20.78
C ARG A 865 -39.66 -2.41 20.23
N HIS A 866 -39.49 -2.60 18.93
CA HIS A 866 -38.19 -2.58 18.28
C HIS A 866 -37.51 -1.19 18.31
N MET A 867 -38.29 -0.09 18.31
CA MET A 867 -37.75 1.25 18.50
C MET A 867 -37.33 1.50 19.94
N VAL A 868 -38.06 0.93 20.91
CA VAL A 868 -37.66 0.93 22.33
C VAL A 868 -36.32 0.22 22.52
N LEU A 869 -36.13 -0.95 21.90
CA LEU A 869 -34.87 -1.69 21.97
C LEU A 869 -33.71 -0.92 21.30
N ASN A 870 -33.98 -0.23 20.18
CA ASN A 870 -33.00 0.69 19.58
C ASN A 870 -32.65 1.84 20.56
N ALA A 871 -33.63 2.40 21.27
CA ALA A 871 -33.38 3.45 22.26
C ALA A 871 -32.56 2.95 23.45
N LEU A 872 -32.82 1.74 23.95
CA LEU A 872 -31.97 1.11 24.97
C LEU A 872 -30.54 0.86 24.47
N THR A 873 -30.40 0.48 23.20
CA THR A 873 -29.08 0.38 22.55
C THR A 873 -28.33 1.73 22.58
N VAL A 874 -29.04 2.82 22.26
CA VAL A 874 -28.47 4.17 22.27
C VAL A 874 -28.11 4.59 23.70
N LEU A 875 -28.98 4.37 24.67
CA LEU A 875 -28.70 4.66 26.09
C LEU A 875 -27.47 3.89 26.60
N ALA A 876 -27.32 2.62 26.23
CA ALA A 876 -26.14 1.84 26.57
C ALA A 876 -24.87 2.42 25.95
N ALA A 877 -24.92 2.84 24.68
CA ALA A 877 -23.77 3.47 24.02
C ALA A 877 -23.42 4.85 24.59
N LEU A 878 -24.40 5.67 24.97
CA LEU A 878 -24.17 6.96 25.61
C LEU A 878 -23.61 6.80 27.03
N SER A 879 -24.10 5.80 27.78
CA SER A 879 -23.52 5.44 29.08
C SER A 879 -22.07 4.97 28.92
N ALA A 880 -21.77 4.17 27.90
CA ALA A 880 -20.41 3.73 27.58
C ALA A 880 -19.48 4.92 27.22
N ALA A 881 -20.05 5.99 26.68
CA ALA A 881 -19.35 7.23 26.39
C ALA A 881 -19.09 8.11 27.62
N GLY A 882 -19.64 7.76 28.79
CA GLY A 882 -19.56 8.57 30.00
C GLY A 882 -20.52 9.77 30.00
N LEU A 883 -21.59 9.72 29.21
CA LEU A 883 -22.59 10.79 29.11
C LEU A 883 -23.78 10.51 30.04
N ALA A 884 -24.36 11.55 30.63
CA ALA A 884 -25.44 11.44 31.61
C ALA A 884 -26.72 10.87 30.98
N ALA A 885 -27.37 9.93 31.70
CA ALA A 885 -28.54 9.21 31.20
C ALA A 885 -29.78 10.11 31.12
N GLU A 886 -29.92 11.07 32.04
CA GLU A 886 -31.05 11.99 32.12
C GLU A 886 -31.16 12.87 30.87
N ASP A 887 -30.03 13.48 30.45
CA ASP A 887 -29.95 14.30 29.23
C ASP A 887 -30.21 13.46 27.96
N ALA A 888 -29.72 12.23 27.94
CA ALA A 888 -29.95 11.29 26.85
C ALA A 888 -31.43 10.97 26.68
N LEU A 889 -32.14 10.74 27.78
CA LEU A 889 -33.58 10.41 27.75
C LEU A 889 -34.41 11.57 27.20
N GLN A 890 -34.09 12.80 27.58
CA GLN A 890 -34.78 13.99 27.06
C GLN A 890 -34.60 14.10 25.53
N ALA A 891 -33.38 13.92 25.03
CA ALA A 891 -33.11 13.98 23.60
C ALA A 891 -33.80 12.83 22.84
N LEU A 892 -33.77 11.61 23.38
CA LEU A 892 -34.42 10.45 22.76
C LEU A 892 -35.95 10.59 22.67
N GLY A 893 -36.59 11.27 23.62
CA GLY A 893 -38.04 11.52 23.59
C GLY A 893 -38.50 12.34 22.38
N ALA A 894 -37.63 13.19 21.84
CA ALA A 894 -37.89 14.01 20.65
C ALA A 894 -37.50 13.34 19.32
N PHE A 895 -36.98 12.11 19.36
CA PHE A 895 -36.56 11.40 18.15
C PHE A 895 -37.76 10.94 17.31
N MET A 896 -37.74 11.31 16.03
CA MET A 896 -38.72 10.86 15.04
C MET A 896 -38.13 9.76 14.14
N PRO A 897 -38.95 8.76 13.73
CA PRO A 897 -38.49 7.72 12.81
C PRO A 897 -37.94 8.29 11.50
N VAL A 898 -36.89 7.66 10.98
CA VAL A 898 -36.28 7.98 9.69
C VAL A 898 -37.25 7.60 8.56
N GLU A 899 -37.22 8.34 7.46
CA GLU A 899 -37.99 8.02 6.25
C GLU A 899 -37.74 6.59 5.76
N GLY A 900 -38.83 5.87 5.44
CA GLY A 900 -38.79 4.47 5.02
C GLY A 900 -38.44 3.47 6.12
N ARG A 901 -38.36 3.93 7.39
CA ARG A 901 -38.00 3.15 8.59
C ARG A 901 -39.07 3.24 9.67
N GLY A 902 -40.34 3.14 9.27
CA GLY A 902 -41.50 3.17 10.17
C GLY A 902 -42.03 4.59 10.43
N ASN A 903 -41.65 5.58 9.62
CA ASN A 903 -42.28 6.90 9.69
C ASN A 903 -43.75 6.81 9.27
N THR A 904 -44.60 7.57 9.95
CA THR A 904 -46.05 7.60 9.68
C THR A 904 -46.39 8.88 8.92
N LEU A 905 -47.09 8.76 7.81
CA LEU A 905 -47.56 9.86 6.97
C LEU A 905 -49.10 9.85 6.93
N SER A 906 -49.72 11.01 7.03
CA SER A 906 -51.18 11.13 6.90
C SER A 906 -51.53 11.36 5.43
N ILE A 907 -52.20 10.40 4.80
CA ILE A 907 -52.52 10.43 3.37
C ILE A 907 -54.01 10.68 3.17
N LYS A 908 -54.36 11.61 2.28
CA LYS A 908 -55.76 11.92 1.95
C LYS A 908 -56.38 10.79 1.11
N CYS A 909 -57.63 10.44 1.42
CA CYS A 909 -58.46 9.52 0.63
C CYS A 909 -59.85 10.13 0.40
N ALA A 910 -60.71 9.44 -0.35
CA ALA A 910 -62.00 9.97 -0.81
C ALA A 910 -62.88 10.54 0.34
N ASP A 911 -62.90 9.86 1.50
CA ASP A 911 -63.76 10.19 2.65
C ASP A 911 -62.97 10.56 3.91
N GLY A 912 -61.75 11.09 3.77
CA GLY A 912 -60.93 11.57 4.89
C GLY A 912 -59.44 11.27 4.74
N HIS A 913 -58.83 10.67 5.77
CA HIS A 913 -57.40 10.36 5.79
C HIS A 913 -57.12 8.97 6.34
N PHE A 914 -56.06 8.33 5.86
CA PHE A 914 -55.47 7.13 6.45
C PHE A 914 -54.01 7.40 6.85
N GLN A 915 -53.49 6.58 7.75
CA GLN A 915 -52.11 6.67 8.25
C GLN A 915 -51.23 5.63 7.54
N LEU A 916 -50.26 6.09 6.75
CA LEU A 916 -49.29 5.26 6.05
C LEU A 916 -48.03 5.08 6.91
N ILE A 917 -47.78 3.87 7.41
CA ILE A 917 -46.50 3.48 8.00
C ILE A 917 -45.57 3.03 6.88
N ASN A 918 -44.63 3.90 6.51
CA ASN A 918 -43.63 3.60 5.49
C ASN A 918 -42.41 2.90 6.11
N ASP A 919 -42.32 1.58 5.93
CA ASP A 919 -41.17 0.75 6.32
C ASP A 919 -40.62 -0.05 5.11
N ALA A 920 -40.72 0.54 3.92
CA ALA A 920 -40.44 -0.09 2.63
C ALA A 920 -38.98 0.00 2.16
N TYR A 921 -38.04 0.38 3.04
CA TYR A 921 -36.62 0.49 2.66
C TYR A 921 -35.94 -0.88 2.56
N ASN A 922 -36.14 -1.75 3.56
CA ASN A 922 -35.59 -3.11 3.53
C ASN A 922 -36.43 -4.08 4.41
N ALA A 923 -36.35 -5.37 4.11
CA ALA A 923 -37.01 -6.42 4.85
C ALA A 923 -36.10 -7.64 5.03
N ASN A 924 -36.28 -8.30 6.18
CA ASN A 924 -35.75 -9.61 6.53
C ASN A 924 -36.69 -10.22 7.59
N PRO A 925 -36.59 -11.52 7.90
CA PRO A 925 -37.57 -12.19 8.77
C PRO A 925 -37.74 -11.51 10.13
N GLY A 926 -36.63 -11.10 10.76
CA GLY A 926 -36.65 -10.41 12.05
C GLY A 926 -37.36 -9.06 11.99
N SER A 927 -37.07 -8.24 10.98
CA SER A 927 -37.69 -6.92 10.82
C SER A 927 -39.14 -6.99 10.36
N MET A 928 -39.53 -7.96 9.51
CA MET A 928 -40.92 -8.22 9.15
C MET A 928 -41.74 -8.58 10.40
N GLY A 929 -41.26 -9.53 11.20
CA GLY A 929 -41.92 -9.92 12.44
C GLY A 929 -42.07 -8.75 13.43
N ALA A 930 -41.05 -7.87 13.53
CA ALA A 930 -41.12 -6.69 14.37
C ALA A 930 -42.15 -5.65 13.88
N ALA A 931 -42.26 -5.44 12.57
CA ALA A 931 -43.23 -4.54 11.97
C ALA A 931 -44.67 -5.06 12.16
N LEU A 932 -44.89 -6.36 11.89
CA LEU A 932 -46.20 -7.00 12.11
C LEU A 932 -46.64 -6.93 13.57
N ARG A 933 -45.75 -7.23 14.53
CA ARG A 933 -46.05 -7.04 15.96
C ARG A 933 -46.39 -5.59 16.28
N SER A 934 -45.62 -4.63 15.76
CA SER A 934 -45.91 -3.21 15.95
C SER A 934 -47.29 -2.81 15.42
N MET A 935 -47.76 -3.42 14.34
CA MET A 935 -49.10 -3.21 13.80
C MET A 935 -50.18 -3.83 14.70
N ALA A 936 -49.92 -5.02 15.25
CA ALA A 936 -50.81 -5.69 16.18
C ALA A 936 -50.98 -4.91 17.50
N ASP A 937 -49.90 -4.30 17.97
CA ASP A 937 -49.84 -3.52 19.23
C ASP A 937 -50.49 -2.13 19.12
N LEU A 938 -50.89 -1.68 17.92
CA LEU A 938 -51.58 -0.40 17.77
C LEU A 938 -52.96 -0.46 18.46
N PRO A 939 -53.32 0.56 19.27
CA PRO A 939 -54.62 0.64 19.94
C PRO A 939 -55.73 1.07 18.96
N ILE A 940 -55.89 0.31 17.88
CA ILE A 940 -56.87 0.52 16.80
C ILE A 940 -57.63 -0.77 16.53
N ALA A 941 -58.88 -0.65 16.12
CA ALA A 941 -59.71 -1.80 15.79
C ALA A 941 -59.11 -2.59 14.59
N PRO A 942 -59.15 -3.94 14.60
CA PRO A 942 -58.66 -4.79 13.51
C PRO A 942 -59.13 -4.38 12.10
N ARG A 943 -60.38 -3.88 12.00
CA ARG A 943 -60.98 -3.38 10.75
C ARG A 943 -60.21 -2.23 10.10
N HIS A 944 -59.34 -1.52 10.83
CA HIS A 944 -58.55 -0.42 10.29
C HIS A 944 -57.11 -0.85 9.95
N ARG A 945 -56.78 -2.14 10.01
CA ARG A 945 -55.41 -2.62 9.79
C ARG A 945 -55.24 -3.12 8.36
N VAL A 946 -54.36 -2.48 7.59
CA VAL A 946 -54.04 -2.86 6.21
C VAL A 946 -52.55 -3.09 6.07
N LEU A 947 -52.15 -4.18 5.40
CA LEU A 947 -50.76 -4.55 5.19
C LEU A 947 -50.44 -4.62 3.70
N VAL A 948 -49.30 -4.07 3.30
CA VAL A 948 -48.73 -4.19 1.96
C VAL A 948 -47.31 -4.70 2.11
N LEU A 949 -47.10 -5.99 1.90
CA LEU A 949 -45.82 -6.66 2.14
C LEU A 949 -45.22 -7.13 0.82
N GLY A 950 -43.90 -6.99 0.68
CA GLY A 950 -43.18 -7.48 -0.47
C GLY A 950 -41.97 -8.34 -0.12
N ASP A 951 -41.41 -8.98 -1.14
CA ASP A 951 -40.33 -9.97 -0.99
C ASP A 951 -39.20 -9.52 -0.04
N MET A 952 -38.72 -10.49 0.75
CA MET A 952 -37.48 -10.42 1.53
C MET A 952 -36.35 -11.04 0.70
N LEU A 953 -35.46 -10.22 0.17
CA LEU A 953 -34.40 -10.65 -0.74
C LEU A 953 -33.10 -11.07 0.00
N GLU A 954 -32.20 -11.75 -0.71
CA GLU A 954 -30.86 -12.17 -0.24
C GLU A 954 -30.85 -13.18 0.93
N LEU A 955 -31.89 -14.02 1.02
CA LEU A 955 -32.04 -15.05 2.07
C LEU A 955 -31.46 -16.43 1.71
N GLY A 956 -30.95 -16.61 0.49
CA GLY A 956 -30.38 -17.88 0.02
C GLY A 956 -31.44 -18.97 -0.23
N ALA A 957 -31.04 -20.24 -0.13
CA ALA A 957 -31.89 -21.40 -0.48
C ALA A 957 -33.18 -21.51 0.37
N ASP A 958 -33.17 -20.97 1.59
CA ASP A 958 -34.29 -20.99 2.52
C ASP A 958 -35.29 -19.84 2.32
N ALA A 959 -35.13 -19.00 1.29
CA ALA A 959 -35.94 -17.80 1.08
C ALA A 959 -37.45 -18.11 1.16
N GLN A 960 -37.93 -19.15 0.49
CA GLN A 960 -39.36 -19.50 0.48
C GLN A 960 -39.90 -19.87 1.87
N ARG A 961 -39.12 -20.63 2.65
CA ARG A 961 -39.47 -21.02 4.02
C ARG A 961 -39.67 -19.79 4.90
N TYR A 962 -38.76 -18.84 4.84
CA TYR A 962 -38.86 -17.60 5.63
C TYR A 962 -40.08 -16.74 5.27
N HIS A 963 -40.54 -16.76 4.02
CA HIS A 963 -41.77 -16.06 3.63
C HIS A 963 -43.00 -16.77 4.21
N LEU A 964 -43.05 -18.11 4.14
CA LEU A 964 -44.14 -18.90 4.70
C LEU A 964 -44.26 -18.74 6.23
N GLU A 965 -43.14 -18.62 6.93
CA GLU A 965 -43.09 -18.39 8.38
C GLU A 965 -43.75 -17.07 8.83
N LEU A 966 -44.06 -16.14 7.91
CA LEU A 966 -44.81 -14.92 8.23
C LEU A 966 -46.31 -15.16 8.49
N ALA A 967 -46.85 -16.33 8.14
CA ALA A 967 -48.28 -16.62 8.21
C ALA A 967 -48.88 -16.41 9.61
N ASP A 968 -48.21 -16.90 10.65
CA ASP A 968 -48.73 -16.80 12.04
C ASP A 968 -48.71 -15.36 12.55
N ALA A 969 -47.67 -14.59 12.19
CA ALA A 969 -47.61 -13.17 12.51
C ALA A 969 -48.72 -12.38 11.80
N LEU A 970 -49.02 -12.72 10.54
CA LEU A 970 -50.13 -12.12 9.79
C LEU A 970 -51.50 -12.42 10.43
N ARG A 971 -51.71 -13.66 10.88
CA ARG A 971 -52.93 -14.04 11.62
C ARG A 971 -53.07 -13.26 12.91
N ALA A 972 -51.99 -13.11 13.67
CA ALA A 972 -51.99 -12.38 14.94
C ALA A 972 -52.30 -10.87 14.76
N VAL A 973 -51.96 -10.26 13.61
CA VAL A 973 -52.31 -8.86 13.32
C VAL A 973 -53.82 -8.67 13.12
N THR A 974 -54.54 -9.71 12.67
CA THR A 974 -55.96 -9.63 12.26
C THR A 974 -56.23 -8.48 11.27
N PRO A 975 -55.52 -8.41 10.13
CA PRO A 975 -55.67 -7.32 9.17
C PRO A 975 -57.03 -7.38 8.47
N ARG A 976 -57.64 -6.21 8.20
CA ARG A 976 -58.78 -6.09 7.27
C ARG A 976 -58.41 -6.58 5.88
N HIS A 977 -57.20 -6.23 5.43
CA HIS A 977 -56.74 -6.54 4.09
C HIS A 977 -55.20 -6.68 4.03
N VAL A 978 -54.73 -7.63 3.23
CA VAL A 978 -53.30 -7.88 2.99
C VAL A 978 -53.02 -7.89 1.49
N VAL A 979 -52.05 -7.08 1.07
CA VAL A 979 -51.52 -7.07 -0.29
C VAL A 979 -50.10 -7.64 -0.24
N LEU A 980 -49.87 -8.71 -0.98
CA LEU A 980 -48.58 -9.37 -1.10
C LEU A 980 -47.97 -9.08 -2.48
N CYS A 981 -46.71 -8.67 -2.54
CA CYS A 981 -46.07 -8.23 -3.77
C CYS A 981 -44.70 -8.86 -3.99
N GLY A 982 -44.53 -9.58 -5.10
CA GLY A 982 -43.29 -10.25 -5.47
C GLY A 982 -43.44 -11.77 -5.58
N PRO A 983 -42.59 -12.44 -6.37
CA PRO A 983 -42.68 -13.88 -6.61
C PRO A 983 -42.51 -14.72 -5.34
N LEU A 984 -41.66 -14.33 -4.38
CA LEU A 984 -41.42 -15.14 -3.18
C LEU A 984 -42.60 -15.10 -2.19
N MET A 985 -43.44 -14.08 -2.29
CA MET A 985 -44.69 -13.98 -1.53
C MET A 985 -45.82 -14.88 -2.05
N HIS A 986 -45.67 -15.52 -3.22
CA HIS A 986 -46.76 -16.29 -3.84
C HIS A 986 -47.22 -17.49 -2.99
N GLU A 987 -46.31 -18.30 -2.46
CA GLU A 987 -46.71 -19.45 -1.63
C GLU A 987 -47.37 -19.02 -0.31
N LEU A 988 -46.94 -17.88 0.26
CA LEU A 988 -47.61 -17.30 1.43
C LEU A 988 -49.04 -16.85 1.09
N TYR A 989 -49.25 -16.27 -0.11
CA TYR A 989 -50.59 -15.97 -0.61
C TYR A 989 -51.44 -17.25 -0.73
N LEU A 990 -50.90 -18.32 -1.32
CA LEU A 990 -51.61 -19.60 -1.44
C LEU A 990 -51.99 -20.20 -0.07
N ALA A 991 -51.13 -20.03 0.93
CA ALA A 991 -51.36 -20.51 2.30
C ALA A 991 -52.43 -19.69 3.06
N LEU A 992 -52.67 -18.44 2.66
CA LEU A 992 -53.59 -17.53 3.36
C LEU A 992 -54.90 -17.28 2.61
N ARG A 993 -54.96 -17.56 1.30
CA ARG A 993 -56.17 -17.36 0.48
C ARG A 993 -57.28 -18.29 0.98
N GLY A 994 -58.36 -17.70 1.49
CA GLY A 994 -59.48 -18.42 2.11
C GLY A 994 -59.56 -18.25 3.63
N GLU A 995 -58.48 -17.82 4.28
CA GLU A 995 -58.48 -17.46 5.71
C GLU A 995 -58.50 -15.95 5.93
N LEU A 996 -57.71 -15.20 5.15
CA LEU A 996 -57.61 -13.74 5.21
C LEU A 996 -58.03 -13.11 3.89
N SER A 997 -58.47 -11.85 3.93
CA SER A 997 -58.62 -11.03 2.73
C SER A 997 -57.24 -10.67 2.19
N VAL A 998 -56.71 -11.51 1.29
CA VAL A 998 -55.36 -11.37 0.73
C VAL A 998 -55.39 -11.30 -0.80
N GLN A 999 -54.57 -10.42 -1.36
CA GLN A 999 -54.31 -10.31 -2.80
C GLN A 999 -52.81 -10.43 -3.08
N TRP A 1000 -52.47 -10.94 -4.26
CA TRP A 1000 -51.07 -11.07 -4.68
C TRP A 1000 -50.82 -10.42 -6.03
N PHE A 1001 -49.66 -9.76 -6.14
CA PHE A 1001 -49.15 -9.17 -7.37
C PHE A 1001 -47.73 -9.64 -7.62
N GLU A 1002 -47.42 -9.98 -8.87
CA GLU A 1002 -46.10 -10.48 -9.25
C GLU A 1002 -45.00 -9.43 -9.08
N HIS A 1003 -45.31 -8.14 -9.33
CA HIS A 1003 -44.34 -7.05 -9.21
C HIS A 1003 -45.01 -5.71 -8.87
N ALA A 1004 -44.26 -4.78 -8.24
CA ALA A 1004 -44.80 -3.51 -7.74
C ALA A 1004 -45.52 -2.67 -8.80
N LYS A 1005 -45.06 -2.70 -10.05
CA LYS A 1005 -45.73 -1.99 -11.16
C LYS A 1005 -47.18 -2.46 -11.41
N ALA A 1006 -47.46 -3.76 -11.26
CA ALA A 1006 -48.81 -4.29 -11.43
C ALA A 1006 -49.71 -3.85 -10.28
N LEU A 1007 -49.17 -3.86 -9.06
CA LEU A 1007 -49.84 -3.33 -7.87
C LEU A 1007 -50.19 -1.84 -8.06
N THR A 1008 -49.24 -0.99 -8.45
CA THR A 1008 -49.49 0.44 -8.68
C THR A 1008 -50.55 0.68 -9.78
N GLN A 1009 -50.53 -0.10 -10.86
CA GLN A 1009 -51.54 0.00 -11.92
C GLN A 1009 -52.94 -0.38 -11.46
N ALA A 1010 -53.06 -1.37 -10.58
CA ALA A 1010 -54.34 -1.78 -10.01
C ALA A 1010 -54.84 -0.76 -8.97
N LEU A 1011 -53.94 -0.23 -8.14
CA LEU A 1011 -54.23 0.87 -7.22
C LEU A 1011 -54.73 2.13 -7.92
N ALA A 1012 -54.16 2.48 -9.07
CA ALA A 1012 -54.57 3.66 -9.84
C ALA A 1012 -56.02 3.56 -10.36
N LYS A 1013 -56.57 2.34 -10.50
CA LYS A 1013 -57.95 2.13 -10.95
C LYS A 1013 -58.94 2.15 -9.78
N GLU A 1014 -58.60 1.55 -8.63
CA GLU A 1014 -59.56 1.27 -7.56
C GLU A 1014 -58.96 1.41 -6.13
N SER A 1015 -58.16 2.45 -5.86
CA SER A 1015 -57.48 2.66 -4.56
C SER A 1015 -58.43 2.67 -3.34
N GLY A 1016 -59.65 3.18 -3.51
CA GLY A 1016 -60.66 3.27 -2.44
C GLY A 1016 -61.19 1.92 -1.94
N GLN A 1017 -60.96 0.83 -2.69
CA GLN A 1017 -61.29 -0.51 -2.19
C GLN A 1017 -60.27 -1.00 -1.15
N TRP A 1018 -59.00 -0.59 -1.27
CA TRP A 1018 -57.92 -1.09 -0.42
C TRP A 1018 -57.57 -0.15 0.71
N PHE A 1019 -57.72 1.16 0.53
CA PHE A 1019 -57.41 2.17 1.55
C PHE A 1019 -58.64 3.02 1.89
N GLN A 1020 -59.07 2.97 3.15
CA GLN A 1020 -60.26 3.66 3.66
C GLN A 1020 -59.89 4.71 4.72
N SER A 1021 -60.78 5.68 4.93
CA SER A 1021 -60.63 6.68 5.99
C SER A 1021 -60.53 6.01 7.37
N GLY A 1022 -59.53 6.43 8.17
CA GLY A 1022 -59.23 5.85 9.48
C GLY A 1022 -58.32 4.61 9.44
N ASP A 1023 -57.96 4.10 8.26
CA ASP A 1023 -57.04 2.97 8.16
C ASP A 1023 -55.62 3.33 8.60
N TRP A 1024 -54.91 2.30 9.03
CA TRP A 1024 -53.47 2.25 9.20
C TRP A 1024 -52.91 1.26 8.17
N VAL A 1025 -52.14 1.78 7.23
CA VAL A 1025 -51.58 1.04 6.10
C VAL A 1025 -50.09 0.88 6.34
N MET A 1026 -49.60 -0.33 6.55
CA MET A 1026 -48.17 -0.61 6.68
C MET A 1026 -47.60 -1.15 5.38
N VAL A 1027 -46.58 -0.48 4.84
CA VAL A 1027 -45.86 -0.93 3.65
C VAL A 1027 -44.46 -1.38 4.04
N LYS A 1028 -44.09 -2.62 3.70
CA LYS A 1028 -42.77 -3.18 4.02
C LYS A 1028 -42.26 -4.15 2.96
N SER A 1029 -41.03 -4.00 2.51
CA SER A 1029 -40.35 -4.93 1.60
C SER A 1029 -38.84 -4.72 1.60
N SER A 1030 -38.10 -5.62 0.94
CA SER A 1030 -36.75 -5.29 0.47
C SER A 1030 -36.83 -4.18 -0.59
N GLY A 1031 -35.79 -3.33 -0.67
CA GLY A 1031 -35.77 -2.21 -1.61
C GLY A 1031 -35.87 -2.65 -3.08
N GLY A 1032 -35.27 -3.81 -3.42
CA GLY A 1032 -35.34 -4.39 -4.76
C GLY A 1032 -36.75 -4.76 -5.24
N THR A 1033 -37.72 -4.88 -4.33
CA THR A 1033 -39.13 -5.14 -4.67
C THR A 1033 -39.83 -3.91 -5.24
N GLY A 1034 -39.35 -2.70 -4.92
CA GLY A 1034 -39.87 -1.44 -5.46
C GLY A 1034 -41.07 -0.82 -4.72
N LEU A 1035 -41.47 -1.33 -3.55
CA LEU A 1035 -42.61 -0.74 -2.79
C LEU A 1035 -42.30 0.61 -2.14
N SER A 1036 -41.03 1.04 -2.09
CA SER A 1036 -40.69 2.41 -1.69
C SER A 1036 -41.27 3.44 -2.68
N GLN A 1037 -41.23 3.13 -3.97
CA GLN A 1037 -41.83 3.97 -5.03
C GLN A 1037 -43.35 4.03 -4.91
N LEU A 1038 -43.97 2.96 -4.39
CA LEU A 1038 -45.39 2.98 -4.09
C LEU A 1038 -45.71 3.98 -2.95
N CYS A 1039 -44.89 4.03 -1.90
CA CYS A 1039 -45.07 5.01 -0.83
C CYS A 1039 -44.91 6.44 -1.36
N GLU A 1040 -43.91 6.68 -2.21
CA GLU A 1040 -43.72 7.97 -2.89
C GLU A 1040 -44.93 8.33 -3.77
N TRP A 1041 -45.44 7.36 -4.55
CA TRP A 1041 -46.63 7.53 -5.40
C TRP A 1041 -47.87 7.91 -4.58
N LEU A 1042 -48.13 7.21 -3.47
CA LEU A 1042 -49.23 7.49 -2.54
C LEU A 1042 -49.12 8.89 -1.92
N THR A 1043 -47.90 9.37 -1.69
CA THR A 1043 -47.64 10.69 -1.09
C THR A 1043 -47.70 11.81 -2.13
N THR A 1044 -47.31 11.55 -3.39
CA THR A 1044 -47.24 12.56 -4.46
C THR A 1044 -48.53 12.75 -5.25
N HIS A 1045 -49.42 11.74 -5.32
CA HIS A 1045 -50.76 11.88 -5.92
C HIS A 1045 -51.66 12.87 -5.15
N GLU A 1046 -51.17 13.42 -4.04
CA GLU A 1046 -51.71 14.59 -3.35
C GLU A 1046 -51.60 15.89 -4.20
N GLN A 1047 -50.62 16.00 -5.10
CA GLN A 1047 -50.38 17.24 -5.87
C GLN A 1047 -51.18 17.34 -7.18
N THR A 1048 -51.53 16.23 -7.83
CA THR A 1048 -52.25 16.23 -9.12
C THR A 1048 -53.78 16.36 -9.00
N ALA A 1049 -54.33 16.30 -7.78
CA ALA A 1049 -55.73 16.61 -7.51
C ALA A 1049 -55.97 18.10 -7.18
N LEU A 1050 -54.93 18.94 -7.30
CA LEU A 1050 -54.96 20.40 -7.08
C LEU A 1050 -54.44 21.22 -8.30
N SER A 1051 -54.42 20.64 -9.50
CA SER A 1051 -54.20 21.37 -10.76
C SER A 1051 -55.43 21.32 -11.66
#